data_AF-A0A9K3KT34-F1
#
_entry.id   AF-A0A9K3KT34-F1
#
_cell.length_a   1.000
_cell.length_b   1.000
_cell.length_c   1.000
_cell.angle_alpha   90.00
_cell.angle_beta   90.00
_cell.angle_gamma   90.00
#
_symmetry.space_group_name_H-M   'P 1'
#
loop_
_entity.id
_entity.type
_entity.pdbx_description
1 polymer ?
#
loop_
_entity_poly.entity_id
_entity_poly.type
_entity_poly.pdbx_seq_one_letter_code
_entity_poly.pdbx_strand_id
1 'polypeptide(L)'
;MTRFVDGISSYGLWDRPAVLWDDSLLESRTSSNGGCCYWTLEILELLKRESLEELPSTTASKGNYAQNEKLFGISYKTLFLLAAAMSHQIQQEYFQNDDRIQTLSQKDTENGVESRAVRIATAIPEGPLLPLAVLVVHALNVDLGRRKRSNGASQQYAVFIPIEPSEAKERNIHILQDARPALILAVPGMDMDRMKELEQHMDKESDILEHATDRNAVIDFVAIAKKAKQSLEMLETRRLDAVLDYLSTKEGQSMTLQDYVIFMSRQLFGSTSELEYYSGPLPTQNRVSHVVYTSGTTGRPKGCVSSINSLRWYLSAKNKAHDISSRSTVLLASSLSFDPCLSDILATFHAGATLAIAPRRSLLSDLRNVLKRLRVTHVLCTPTLWSLATVHDPNDSVRECFPYLERVALGGEPIPKRLVQMWARESPEQNDTKFRLLATYGVTEACVYQTCGEVFSGASATNNGQSVGLPLEGTGIRICKEEIQDALVDVETIGQIGEVVIYGKQVDELTGYLNRLELKGKFVAEQYPQEKDITYHYRSGDRGMIDPLDGSLKILGRIVGEEGMIKINGVRVELGEIESAVVDTIGEVKLSEPSIVLDCLAVLSRENDCQPSILAYCILSTNVCQELGLVDPRIRGTSFIINGNPLWTLLRWRCTNRLKAACVPTAFVAIPCLPLSPTGKRDRSKLPKLETCQVIPTDLQMTEPLKAYGSSGEIVSNTINEVLNLQPCQQQLLTKSASFAMMGGDSLSATLVARTLYAHHLQVENSRFLGGERGQLPEPFTVVNLINARSLGDYVDMLDKKGFCTTVNPTSQKKLENSPESSQACEPESSQASETTCSEGEALYEALLQATTLGQTTIAIELLKIGADPNFGAHGGRIGKTSGRLQQRAIFKANPLHLACTKGDHRLVHALLQSGANFKSPNTNGVFPIHLAAGTFLNEAADAKAESWRRLECVKMLLDAGCPLLMRDANKQSILHAAARAGHSSIIEFCIEEYYAQFEQGESRKTSASIPPSHFINWYDHWYRTAVHWATLNGRVQALRVLLERGCNPSPTQPNPNKYTSMAKETPLEICQRVHGGTGIGFEMERLLLQAIEQQS
;
A
#
# COMPACT_ATOMS: atom_id res chain seq x y z
N MET A 1 -26.51 -14.54 38.48
CA MET A 1 -25.53 -15.59 38.14
C MET A 1 -26.04 -17.01 38.41
N THR A 2 -26.78 -17.28 39.50
CA THR A 2 -27.38 -18.60 39.76
C THR A 2 -28.27 -19.10 38.60
N ARG A 3 -29.07 -18.23 37.97
CA ARG A 3 -29.84 -18.60 36.74
C ARG A 3 -29.03 -18.72 35.44
N PHE A 4 -27.77 -18.28 35.42
CA PHE A 4 -26.86 -18.47 34.28
C PHE A 4 -26.04 -19.76 34.46
N VAL A 5 -25.82 -20.17 35.72
CA VAL A 5 -25.29 -21.48 36.11
C VAL A 5 -26.37 -22.56 35.96
N ASP A 6 -27.64 -22.27 36.28
CA ASP A 6 -28.76 -23.20 36.07
C ASP A 6 -29.00 -23.51 34.57
N GLY A 7 -28.70 -22.58 33.66
CA GLY A 7 -28.78 -22.82 32.20
C GLY A 7 -27.68 -23.72 31.63
N ILE A 8 -26.61 -23.94 32.38
CA ILE A 8 -25.55 -24.91 32.04
C ILE A 8 -25.90 -26.31 32.56
N SER A 9 -26.80 -26.41 33.54
CA SER A 9 -27.28 -27.68 34.09
C SER A 9 -28.22 -28.46 33.14
N SER A 10 -28.80 -27.80 32.11
CA SER A 10 -29.73 -28.45 31.17
C SER A 10 -29.05 -29.19 30.00
N TYR A 11 -27.72 -29.17 29.89
CA TYR A 11 -26.97 -29.75 28.76
C TYR A 11 -26.20 -31.04 29.09
N GLY A 12 -26.60 -31.79 30.12
CA GLY A 12 -26.24 -33.21 30.25
C GLY A 12 -24.73 -33.55 30.19
N LEU A 13 -23.85 -32.67 30.68
CA LEU A 13 -22.40 -32.88 30.73
C LEU A 13 -21.95 -33.54 32.05
N TRP A 14 -22.66 -34.57 32.48
CA TRP A 14 -22.18 -35.52 33.49
C TRP A 14 -22.13 -36.90 32.84
N ASP A 15 -20.96 -37.25 32.31
CA ASP A 15 -20.37 -38.60 32.40
C ASP A 15 -19.06 -38.63 31.60
N ARG A 16 -17.95 -38.30 32.27
CA ARG A 16 -16.71 -39.11 32.30
C ARG A 16 -15.57 -38.38 33.04
N PRO A 17 -14.85 -39.07 33.93
CA PRO A 17 -13.85 -38.47 34.82
C PRO A 17 -12.49 -38.33 34.14
N ALA A 18 -11.79 -37.22 34.40
CA ALA A 18 -10.37 -37.08 34.08
C ALA A 18 -9.53 -37.31 35.34
N VAL A 19 -9.13 -38.57 35.52
CA VAL A 19 -7.92 -39.09 36.18
C VAL A 19 -7.21 -38.16 37.20
N LEU A 20 -7.43 -38.45 38.48
CA LEU A 20 -6.39 -38.43 39.51
C LEU A 20 -6.47 -39.79 40.21
N TRP A 21 -5.40 -40.56 40.13
CA TRP A 21 -5.28 -41.82 40.87
C TRP A 21 -4.63 -41.51 42.22
N ASP A 22 -5.44 -41.48 43.27
CA ASP A 22 -5.12 -42.09 44.57
C ASP A 22 -6.44 -42.46 45.26
N ASP A 23 -6.81 -43.73 45.12
CA ASP A 23 -7.95 -44.37 45.77
C ASP A 23 -7.58 -44.75 47.21
N SER A 24 -7.51 -43.77 48.09
CA SER A 24 -7.57 -44.04 49.53
C SER A 24 -7.87 -42.77 50.33
N LEU A 25 -9.13 -42.33 50.35
CA LEU A 25 -9.76 -41.54 51.45
C LEU A 25 -11.16 -41.06 51.02
N LEU A 26 -12.10 -41.99 50.83
CA LEU A 26 -13.53 -41.64 50.73
C LEU A 26 -14.36 -42.77 51.34
N GLU A 27 -14.35 -42.84 52.68
CA GLU A 27 -15.48 -43.42 53.39
C GLU A 27 -16.00 -42.47 54.49
N SER A 28 -17.29 -42.18 54.34
CA SER A 28 -18.26 -41.89 55.37
C SER A 28 -18.68 -40.42 55.61
N ARG A 29 -20.02 -40.29 55.56
CA ARG A 29 -20.92 -39.35 56.24
C ARG A 29 -21.50 -38.20 55.42
N THR A 30 -22.68 -38.52 54.91
CA THR A 30 -23.86 -37.66 54.85
C THR A 30 -24.13 -36.93 56.17
N SER A 31 -24.42 -35.61 56.13
CA SER A 31 -25.63 -34.99 56.73
C SER A 31 -25.51 -33.46 56.91
N SER A 32 -26.61 -32.79 56.51
CA SER A 32 -27.26 -31.58 57.07
C SER A 32 -26.47 -30.38 57.62
N ASN A 33 -26.86 -29.21 57.10
CA ASN A 33 -27.01 -27.90 57.74
C ASN A 33 -25.83 -27.27 58.50
N GLY A 34 -25.36 -26.15 57.95
CA GLY A 34 -25.05 -24.92 58.69
C GLY A 34 -23.74 -24.90 59.47
N GLY A 35 -22.85 -23.97 59.12
CA GLY A 35 -21.74 -23.59 59.99
C GLY A 35 -20.49 -23.20 59.22
N CYS A 36 -20.14 -21.93 59.32
CA CYS A 36 -18.92 -21.35 58.80
C CYS A 36 -17.67 -21.97 59.44
N CYS A 37 -16.57 -21.84 58.69
CA CYS A 37 -15.22 -21.57 59.18
C CYS A 37 -14.42 -22.80 59.63
N TYR A 38 -13.63 -23.40 58.72
CA TYR A 38 -12.29 -23.98 58.99
C TYR A 38 -11.58 -24.43 57.69
N TRP A 39 -11.57 -23.61 56.63
CA TRP A 39 -10.73 -23.87 55.43
C TRP A 39 -10.09 -22.59 54.85
N THR A 40 -10.12 -21.49 55.61
CA THR A 40 -9.69 -20.19 55.11
C THR A 40 -8.22 -19.89 55.39
N LEU A 41 -7.51 -20.66 56.23
CA LEU A 41 -6.13 -20.36 56.58
C LEU A 41 -5.07 -21.18 55.81
N GLU A 42 -5.35 -22.43 55.43
CA GLU A 42 -4.41 -23.21 54.59
C GLU A 42 -4.50 -22.86 53.09
N ILE A 43 -5.67 -22.45 52.58
CA ILE A 43 -5.81 -21.94 51.20
C ILE A 43 -5.19 -20.53 51.08
N LEU A 44 -5.24 -19.71 52.14
CA LEU A 44 -4.53 -18.42 52.15
C LEU A 44 -3.01 -18.58 52.32
N GLU A 45 -2.51 -19.66 52.95
CA GLU A 45 -1.08 -19.97 52.94
C GLU A 45 -0.59 -20.58 51.61
N LEU A 46 -1.44 -21.32 50.89
CA LEU A 46 -1.17 -21.77 49.52
C LEU A 46 -1.17 -20.59 48.52
N LEU A 47 -2.11 -19.64 48.67
CA LEU A 47 -2.15 -18.41 47.87
C LEU A 47 -1.02 -17.43 48.22
N LYS A 48 -0.48 -17.46 49.44
CA LYS A 48 0.72 -16.68 49.81
C LYS A 48 2.04 -17.30 49.29
N ARG A 49 2.02 -18.54 48.79
CA ARG A 49 3.19 -19.22 48.20
C ARG A 49 3.26 -19.16 46.67
N GLU A 50 2.29 -18.56 45.98
CA GLU A 50 2.36 -18.35 44.52
C GLU A 50 3.19 -17.10 44.17
N SER A 51 4.48 -17.17 44.44
CA SER A 51 5.48 -16.33 43.79
C SER A 51 5.58 -16.72 42.31
N LEU A 52 5.29 -15.77 41.41
CA LEU A 52 5.95 -15.59 40.10
C LEU A 52 6.56 -16.87 39.49
N GLU A 53 5.74 -17.72 38.85
CA GLU A 53 6.30 -18.68 37.89
C GLU A 53 6.62 -17.94 36.59
N GLU A 54 7.92 -17.83 36.29
CA GLU A 54 8.40 -17.72 34.92
C GLU A 54 7.79 -18.88 34.10
N LEU A 55 7.47 -18.65 32.82
CA LEU A 55 7.42 -19.78 31.88
C LEU A 55 8.73 -20.54 32.08
N PRO A 56 8.70 -21.85 32.39
CA PRO A 56 9.86 -22.53 32.96
C PRO A 56 11.08 -22.31 32.07
N SER A 57 12.08 -21.63 32.62
CA SER A 57 13.44 -21.65 32.08
C SER A 57 13.87 -23.11 32.06
N THR A 58 14.17 -23.62 30.88
CA THR A 58 14.60 -25.00 30.62
C THR A 58 15.68 -25.47 31.61
N THR A 59 15.36 -26.44 32.46
CA THR A 59 16.36 -27.41 32.93
C THR A 59 16.35 -28.63 32.00
N ALA A 60 17.53 -28.98 31.48
CA ALA A 60 17.90 -30.05 30.53
C ALA A 60 17.68 -29.68 29.04
N SER A 61 18.69 -29.61 28.17
CA SER A 61 20.01 -30.26 28.09
C SER A 61 21.14 -29.25 27.80
N LYS A 62 22.37 -29.59 28.20
CA LYS A 62 23.58 -28.82 27.88
C LYS A 62 23.80 -28.80 26.36
N GLY A 63 23.41 -27.70 25.73
CA GLY A 63 23.79 -27.30 24.38
C GLY A 63 23.77 -25.77 24.33
N ASN A 64 24.86 -25.16 23.89
CA ASN A 64 25.10 -23.71 23.86
C ASN A 64 24.04 -22.95 23.02
N TYR A 65 22.89 -22.63 23.59
CA TYR A 65 21.94 -21.66 23.03
C TYR A 65 21.93 -20.40 23.88
N ALA A 66 22.09 -19.26 23.21
CA ALA A 66 22.33 -17.95 23.78
C ALA A 66 21.23 -17.50 24.77
N GLN A 67 21.69 -16.96 25.91
CA GLN A 67 20.88 -16.25 26.88
C GLN A 67 20.42 -14.89 26.30
N ASN A 68 19.16 -14.51 26.59
CA ASN A 68 18.51 -13.18 26.47
C ASN A 68 17.41 -13.00 25.40
N GLU A 69 16.27 -13.69 25.56
CA GLU A 69 15.00 -13.31 24.90
C GLU A 69 13.85 -13.40 25.92
N LYS A 70 12.97 -12.39 26.01
CA LYS A 70 11.90 -12.28 27.02
C LYS A 70 10.51 -12.47 26.39
N LEU A 71 9.77 -13.48 26.86
CA LEU A 71 8.33 -13.62 26.55
C LEU A 71 7.51 -12.74 27.51
N PHE A 72 6.61 -11.90 26.98
CA PHE A 72 5.72 -11.07 27.77
C PHE A 72 4.33 -11.70 27.86
N GLY A 73 3.81 -11.85 29.08
CA GLY A 73 2.51 -12.46 29.36
C GLY A 73 1.51 -11.48 29.96
N ILE A 74 0.30 -11.38 29.41
CA ILE A 74 -0.81 -10.60 29.99
C ILE A 74 -1.95 -11.55 30.38
N SER A 75 -2.44 -11.44 31.61
CA SER A 75 -3.56 -12.27 32.09
C SER A 75 -4.91 -11.76 31.56
N TYR A 76 -5.90 -12.65 31.43
CA TYR A 76 -7.28 -12.27 31.12
C TYR A 76 -7.81 -11.24 32.12
N LYS A 77 -7.57 -11.41 33.43
CA LYS A 77 -8.02 -10.47 34.48
C LYS A 77 -7.53 -9.05 34.15
N THR A 78 -6.24 -8.89 33.89
CA THR A 78 -5.64 -7.60 33.57
C THR A 78 -6.23 -7.02 32.28
N LEU A 79 -6.34 -7.85 31.24
CA LEU A 79 -6.83 -7.44 29.93
C LEU A 79 -8.28 -6.93 30.00
N PHE A 80 -9.18 -7.68 30.63
CA PHE A 80 -10.60 -7.31 30.74
C PHE A 80 -10.83 -6.10 31.66
N LEU A 81 -10.11 -6.01 32.79
CA LEU A 81 -10.22 -4.84 33.69
C LEU A 81 -9.73 -3.58 32.98
N LEU A 82 -8.62 -3.66 32.24
CA LEU A 82 -8.14 -2.53 31.45
C LEU A 82 -9.14 -2.15 30.35
N ALA A 83 -9.69 -3.13 29.62
CA ALA A 83 -10.69 -2.86 28.60
C ALA A 83 -11.96 -2.20 29.17
N ALA A 84 -12.41 -2.64 30.35
CA ALA A 84 -13.54 -2.05 31.06
C ALA A 84 -13.25 -0.62 31.54
N ALA A 85 -12.07 -0.36 32.10
CA ALA A 85 -11.67 0.98 32.51
C ALA A 85 -11.51 1.93 31.31
N MET A 86 -10.93 1.44 30.20
CA MET A 86 -10.76 2.23 28.98
C MET A 86 -12.11 2.54 28.30
N SER A 87 -13.03 1.57 28.24
CA SER A 87 -14.38 1.83 27.72
C SER A 87 -15.11 2.87 28.56
N HIS A 88 -15.00 2.80 29.90
CA HIS A 88 -15.55 3.84 30.77
C HIS A 88 -14.90 5.21 30.53
N GLN A 89 -13.57 5.26 30.38
CA GLN A 89 -12.84 6.50 30.08
C GLN A 89 -13.30 7.12 28.76
N ILE A 90 -13.44 6.30 27.71
CA ILE A 90 -13.93 6.74 26.40
C ILE A 90 -15.37 7.26 26.51
N GLN A 91 -16.23 6.55 27.26
CA GLN A 91 -17.59 6.99 27.54
C GLN A 91 -17.61 8.36 28.22
N GLN A 92 -16.76 8.56 29.22
CA GLN A 92 -16.69 9.83 29.95
C GLN A 92 -16.20 10.98 29.08
N GLU A 93 -15.09 10.81 28.37
CA GLU A 93 -14.44 11.90 27.63
C GLU A 93 -15.17 12.27 26.32
N TYR A 94 -15.74 11.28 25.62
CA TYR A 94 -16.23 11.47 24.26
C TYR A 94 -17.75 11.33 24.13
N PHE A 95 -18.43 10.73 25.11
CA PHE A 95 -19.86 10.45 25.04
C PHE A 95 -20.71 11.12 26.14
N GLN A 96 -20.14 12.02 26.97
CA GLN A 96 -20.91 12.70 28.03
C GLN A 96 -21.88 13.80 27.52
N ASN A 97 -21.54 14.52 26.45
CA ASN A 97 -22.38 15.60 25.90
C ASN A 97 -23.33 15.10 24.80
N ASP A 98 -24.64 15.10 25.07
CA ASP A 98 -25.68 14.56 24.15
C ASP A 98 -25.70 15.21 22.76
N ASP A 99 -25.30 16.49 22.64
CA ASP A 99 -25.37 17.23 21.37
C ASP A 99 -24.41 16.70 20.30
N ARG A 100 -23.17 16.34 20.67
CA ARG A 100 -22.18 15.80 19.71
C ARG A 100 -22.63 14.47 19.12
N ILE A 101 -23.23 13.61 19.94
CA ILE A 101 -23.70 12.28 19.53
C ILE A 101 -24.93 12.39 18.64
N GLN A 102 -25.85 13.34 18.91
CA GLN A 102 -27.03 13.56 18.06
C GLN A 102 -26.65 13.89 16.61
N THR A 103 -25.55 14.63 16.39
CA THR A 103 -25.02 14.94 15.05
C THR A 103 -24.21 13.81 14.40
N LEU A 104 -23.67 12.86 15.16
CA LEU A 104 -22.69 11.87 14.66
C LEU A 104 -23.24 10.44 14.54
N SER A 105 -24.34 10.11 15.22
CA SER A 105 -24.98 8.79 15.14
C SER A 105 -26.00 8.74 14.00
N GLN A 106 -25.94 7.71 13.14
CA GLN A 106 -27.04 7.43 12.21
C GLN A 106 -28.22 6.80 12.96
N LYS A 107 -29.44 7.21 12.58
CA LYS A 107 -30.68 6.63 13.12
C LYS A 107 -30.99 5.33 12.38
N ASP A 108 -31.03 4.23 13.11
CA ASP A 108 -31.53 2.95 12.61
C ASP A 108 -32.89 2.68 13.30
N THR A 109 -33.96 2.67 12.51
CA THR A 109 -35.32 2.34 12.97
C THR A 109 -35.67 0.89 12.64
N GLU A 110 -35.76 0.05 13.66
CA GLU A 110 -36.30 -1.31 13.56
C GLU A 110 -37.41 -1.53 14.61
N ASN A 111 -38.53 -2.14 14.19
CA ASN A 111 -39.62 -2.58 15.07
C ASN A 111 -40.15 -1.52 16.06
N GLY A 112 -40.14 -0.24 15.68
CA GLY A 112 -40.66 0.86 16.51
C GLY A 112 -39.74 1.28 17.66
N VAL A 113 -38.51 0.76 17.74
CA VAL A 113 -37.48 1.18 18.71
C VAL A 113 -36.39 1.91 17.95
N GLU A 114 -36.20 3.22 18.24
CA GLU A 114 -35.04 3.94 17.71
C GLU A 114 -33.77 3.39 18.37
N SER A 115 -32.84 2.87 17.56
CA SER A 115 -31.50 2.48 18.00
C SER A 115 -30.45 3.26 17.20
N ARG A 116 -29.28 3.48 17.80
CA ARG A 116 -28.23 4.35 17.23
C ARG A 116 -26.89 3.65 17.25
N ALA A 117 -26.37 3.33 16.06
CA ALA A 117 -25.04 2.78 15.88
C ALA A 117 -23.98 3.87 16.05
N VAL A 118 -23.01 3.60 16.93
CA VAL A 118 -21.79 4.40 17.12
C VAL A 118 -20.64 3.63 16.48
N ARG A 119 -20.21 4.05 15.30
CA ARG A 119 -19.14 3.40 14.56
C ARG A 119 -17.78 3.84 15.09
N ILE A 120 -16.95 2.88 15.47
CA ILE A 120 -15.60 3.12 16.00
C ILE A 120 -14.60 2.48 15.05
N ALA A 121 -13.90 3.34 14.30
CA ALA A 121 -12.78 2.91 13.49
C ALA A 121 -11.58 2.59 14.38
N THR A 122 -10.90 1.49 14.09
CA THR A 122 -9.71 1.06 14.83
C THR A 122 -8.56 0.92 13.85
N ALA A 123 -7.61 1.85 13.96
CA ALA A 123 -6.40 1.98 13.16
C ALA A 123 -5.18 1.57 14.00
N ILE A 124 -5.17 0.31 14.43
CA ILE A 124 -4.17 -0.25 15.36
C ILE A 124 -3.59 -1.52 14.73
N PRO A 125 -2.29 -1.56 14.36
CA PRO A 125 -1.70 -2.68 13.62
C PRO A 125 -1.69 -3.98 14.44
N GLU A 126 -1.40 -5.11 13.78
CA GLU A 126 -1.37 -6.40 14.46
C GLU A 126 -0.26 -6.45 15.52
N GLY A 127 -0.69 -6.59 16.77
CA GLY A 127 0.19 -6.47 17.91
C GLY A 127 -0.61 -6.59 19.21
N PRO A 128 0.05 -6.39 20.36
CA PRO A 128 -0.58 -6.58 21.67
C PRO A 128 -1.70 -5.57 22.00
N LEU A 129 -1.74 -4.41 21.33
CA LEU A 129 -2.81 -3.42 21.54
C LEU A 129 -4.11 -3.77 20.80
N LEU A 130 -4.03 -4.51 19.69
CA LEU A 130 -5.19 -4.81 18.86
C LEU A 130 -6.27 -5.64 19.60
N PRO A 131 -5.93 -6.75 20.31
CA PRO A 131 -6.91 -7.49 21.10
C PRO A 131 -7.57 -6.65 22.19
N LEU A 132 -6.80 -5.74 22.81
CA LEU A 132 -7.33 -4.80 23.81
C LEU A 132 -8.34 -3.84 23.16
N ALA A 133 -8.05 -3.29 21.99
CA ALA A 133 -8.95 -2.40 21.26
C ALA A 133 -10.26 -3.08 20.86
N VAL A 134 -10.18 -4.32 20.35
CA VAL A 134 -11.36 -5.15 20.07
C VAL A 134 -12.22 -5.29 21.34
N LEU A 135 -11.61 -5.65 22.48
CA LEU A 135 -12.33 -5.77 23.74
C LEU A 135 -12.92 -4.45 24.24
N VAL A 136 -12.21 -3.32 24.09
CA VAL A 136 -12.69 -1.99 24.48
C VAL A 136 -13.95 -1.62 23.69
N VAL A 137 -13.95 -1.80 22.37
CA VAL A 137 -15.12 -1.49 21.52
C VAL A 137 -16.31 -2.37 21.88
N HIS A 138 -16.07 -3.66 22.15
CA HIS A 138 -17.12 -4.56 22.63
C HIS A 138 -17.58 -4.23 24.06
N ALA A 139 -16.71 -3.76 24.95
CA ALA A 139 -17.04 -3.37 26.32
C ALA A 139 -17.86 -2.07 26.37
N LEU A 140 -17.62 -1.12 25.46
CA LEU A 140 -18.42 0.10 25.31
C LEU A 140 -19.92 -0.18 25.15
N ASN A 141 -20.26 -1.34 24.57
CA ASN A 141 -21.66 -1.75 24.44
C ASN A 141 -22.38 -2.01 25.76
N VAL A 142 -21.66 -2.36 26.83
CA VAL A 142 -22.22 -2.49 28.19
C VAL A 142 -22.50 -1.11 28.77
N ASP A 143 -21.57 -0.19 28.59
CA ASP A 143 -21.63 1.18 29.12
C ASP A 143 -22.68 2.05 28.40
N LEU A 144 -22.77 1.95 27.07
CA LEU A 144 -23.82 2.60 26.26
C LEU A 144 -25.21 2.05 26.59
N GLY A 145 -25.31 0.76 26.92
CA GLY A 145 -26.57 0.11 27.31
C GLY A 145 -27.13 0.56 28.67
N ARG A 146 -26.27 1.03 29.59
CA ARG A 146 -26.63 1.46 30.96
C ARG A 146 -27.42 2.77 31.02
N ARG A 147 -27.40 3.61 29.98
CA ARG A 147 -28.15 4.89 29.93
C ARG A 147 -29.68 4.74 29.80
N LYS A 148 -30.20 3.52 29.66
CA LYS A 148 -31.65 3.24 29.80
C LYS A 148 -32.07 3.48 31.26
N ARG A 149 -32.48 4.71 31.62
CA ARG A 149 -33.47 4.92 32.71
C ARG A 149 -34.05 6.32 32.91
N SER A 150 -33.50 7.42 32.36
CA SER A 150 -34.02 8.75 32.72
C SER A 150 -34.93 9.44 31.70
N ASN A 151 -34.71 9.35 30.38
CA ASN A 151 -35.36 10.30 29.43
C ASN A 151 -35.94 9.73 28.11
N GLY A 152 -36.27 8.44 28.00
CA GLY A 152 -36.92 7.92 26.78
C GLY A 152 -36.06 7.94 25.50
N ALA A 153 -34.74 8.08 25.62
CA ALA A 153 -33.81 8.18 24.50
C ALA A 153 -33.51 6.82 23.82
N SER A 154 -33.22 6.87 22.52
CA SER A 154 -32.85 5.78 21.62
C SER A 154 -31.68 4.93 22.17
N GLN A 155 -31.72 3.60 22.01
CA GLN A 155 -30.67 2.69 22.54
C GLN A 155 -29.39 2.76 21.68
N GLN A 156 -28.24 3.07 22.28
CA GLN A 156 -26.96 3.19 21.59
C GLN A 156 -26.13 1.90 21.67
N TYR A 157 -25.35 1.61 20.63
CA TYR A 157 -24.39 0.50 20.60
C TYR A 157 -23.17 0.81 19.73
N ALA A 158 -22.02 0.24 20.07
CA ALA A 158 -20.76 0.41 19.36
C ALA A 158 -20.57 -0.65 18.28
N VAL A 159 -20.11 -0.22 17.09
CA VAL A 159 -19.77 -1.05 15.92
C VAL A 159 -18.28 -0.95 15.65
N PHE A 160 -17.60 -2.09 15.58
CA PHE A 160 -16.17 -2.18 15.29
C PHE A 160 -15.88 -2.08 13.79
N ILE A 161 -14.99 -1.18 13.38
CA ILE A 161 -14.56 -1.03 11.98
C ILE A 161 -13.02 -1.09 11.93
N PRO A 162 -12.42 -2.20 11.50
CA PRO A 162 -10.98 -2.28 11.33
C PRO A 162 -10.53 -1.45 10.13
N ILE A 163 -9.48 -0.63 10.32
CA ILE A 163 -8.80 0.11 9.26
C ILE A 163 -7.32 -0.19 9.36
N GLU A 164 -6.72 -0.67 8.28
CA GLU A 164 -5.29 -0.90 8.20
C GLU A 164 -4.59 0.42 7.83
N PRO A 165 -3.83 1.06 8.74
CA PRO A 165 -3.24 2.36 8.48
C PRO A 165 -2.25 2.32 7.31
N SER A 166 -1.62 1.16 7.08
CA SER A 166 -0.66 0.95 6.00
C SER A 166 -1.31 0.84 4.61
N GLU A 167 -2.62 0.56 4.51
CA GLU A 167 -3.34 0.48 3.22
C GLU A 167 -3.37 1.83 2.48
N ALA A 168 -3.67 1.78 1.17
CA ALA A 168 -3.57 2.92 0.28
C ALA A 168 -4.44 4.12 0.73
N LYS A 169 -3.93 5.34 0.50
CA LYS A 169 -4.55 6.57 1.02
C LYS A 169 -5.99 6.75 0.54
N GLU A 170 -6.24 6.66 -0.77
CA GLU A 170 -7.59 6.85 -1.34
C GLU A 170 -8.55 5.76 -0.86
N ARG A 171 -8.06 4.54 -0.66
CA ARG A 171 -8.83 3.44 -0.10
C ARG A 171 -9.30 3.74 1.32
N ASN A 172 -8.40 4.21 2.19
CA ASN A 172 -8.76 4.57 3.56
C ASN A 172 -9.68 5.80 3.62
N ILE A 173 -9.50 6.78 2.73
CA ILE A 173 -10.44 7.92 2.59
C ILE A 173 -11.84 7.40 2.28
N HIS A 174 -11.99 6.52 1.28
CA HIS A 174 -13.28 5.95 0.91
C HIS A 174 -13.92 5.17 2.07
N ILE A 175 -13.15 4.35 2.78
CA ILE A 175 -13.64 3.62 3.97
C ILE A 175 -14.17 4.59 5.02
N LEU A 176 -13.43 5.66 5.33
CA LEU A 176 -13.84 6.66 6.32
C LEU A 176 -15.08 7.45 5.87
N GLN A 177 -15.19 7.80 4.58
CA GLN A 177 -16.35 8.50 4.01
C GLN A 177 -17.61 7.65 3.99
N ASP A 178 -17.48 6.35 3.72
CA ASP A 178 -18.58 5.38 3.68
C ASP A 178 -19.01 4.97 5.10
N ALA A 179 -18.06 4.63 5.97
CA ALA A 179 -18.31 4.25 7.35
C ALA A 179 -18.80 5.42 8.22
N ARG A 180 -18.23 6.62 8.03
CA ARG A 180 -18.43 7.81 8.88
C ARG A 180 -18.29 7.46 10.37
N PRO A 181 -17.11 6.99 10.81
CA PRO A 181 -16.90 6.65 12.21
C PRO A 181 -17.06 7.89 13.10
N ALA A 182 -17.65 7.70 14.28
CA ALA A 182 -17.74 8.73 15.30
C ALA A 182 -16.37 8.99 15.96
N LEU A 183 -15.56 7.94 16.08
CA LEU A 183 -14.22 7.95 16.67
C LEU A 183 -13.28 7.06 15.86
N ILE A 184 -12.01 7.46 15.77
CA ILE A 184 -10.92 6.70 15.18
C ILE A 184 -9.88 6.43 16.28
N LEU A 185 -9.76 5.19 16.74
CA LEU A 185 -8.74 4.79 17.71
C LEU A 185 -7.42 4.53 16.97
N ALA A 186 -6.38 5.29 17.28
CA ALA A 186 -5.05 5.16 16.65
C ALA A 186 -3.93 5.17 17.70
N VAL A 187 -2.76 4.67 17.31
CA VAL A 187 -1.54 4.65 18.15
C VAL A 187 -0.62 5.83 17.74
N PRO A 188 -0.02 6.58 18.69
CA PRO A 188 0.87 7.72 18.39
C PRO A 188 2.05 7.34 17.49
N GLY A 189 2.39 8.16 16.49
CA GLY A 189 3.44 7.91 15.49
C GLY A 189 2.89 8.02 14.07
N MET A 190 3.45 7.24 13.13
CA MET A 190 3.07 7.32 11.71
C MET A 190 1.57 7.06 11.48
N ASP A 191 0.96 6.13 12.22
CA ASP A 191 -0.45 5.79 12.05
C ASP A 191 -1.37 6.93 12.48
N MET A 192 -1.11 7.59 13.62
CA MET A 192 -1.94 8.71 14.08
C MET A 192 -1.84 9.92 13.15
N ASP A 193 -0.63 10.31 12.72
CA ASP A 193 -0.44 11.46 11.83
C ASP A 193 -1.12 11.21 10.48
N ARG A 194 -0.98 9.99 9.94
CA ARG A 194 -1.67 9.56 8.72
C ARG A 194 -3.19 9.56 8.90
N MET A 195 -3.72 9.05 10.01
CA MET A 195 -5.17 9.05 10.24
C MET A 195 -5.72 10.47 10.41
N LYS A 196 -4.97 11.40 11.02
CA LYS A 196 -5.35 12.82 11.11
C LYS A 196 -5.36 13.50 9.74
N GLU A 197 -4.41 13.17 8.87
CA GLU A 197 -4.40 13.65 7.49
C GLU A 197 -5.62 13.11 6.70
N LEU A 198 -5.94 11.83 6.89
CA LEU A 198 -7.08 11.16 6.26
C LEU A 198 -8.42 11.73 6.76
N GLU A 199 -8.53 12.05 8.05
CA GLU A 199 -9.74 12.65 8.66
C GLU A 199 -10.16 13.94 7.95
N GLN A 200 -9.20 14.77 7.51
CA GLN A 200 -9.47 16.03 6.78
C GLN A 200 -10.20 15.82 5.44
N HIS A 201 -10.26 14.59 4.93
CA HIS A 201 -10.89 14.24 3.66
C HIS A 201 -12.30 13.64 3.84
N MET A 202 -12.76 13.41 5.06
CA MET A 202 -14.05 12.78 5.34
C MET A 202 -15.26 13.61 4.89
N ASP A 203 -15.17 14.95 4.95
CA ASP A 203 -16.31 15.85 4.73
C ASP A 203 -16.30 16.58 3.36
N LYS A 204 -15.33 16.28 2.47
CA LYS A 204 -15.11 17.04 1.21
C LYS A 204 -16.08 16.75 0.06
N GLU A 205 -16.86 15.66 0.09
CA GLU A 205 -17.76 15.27 -1.03
C GLU A 205 -19.22 15.74 -0.88
N SER A 206 -19.60 16.42 0.21
CA SER A 206 -20.99 16.88 0.39
C SER A 206 -21.09 18.40 0.42
N ASP A 207 -21.66 18.99 -0.64
CA ASP A 207 -22.07 20.41 -0.77
C ASP A 207 -23.09 20.89 0.30
N ILE A 208 -23.30 20.16 1.40
CA ILE A 208 -24.42 20.35 2.34
C ILE A 208 -24.00 20.77 3.76
N LEU A 209 -22.70 20.84 4.11
CA LEU A 209 -22.30 21.36 5.44
C LEU A 209 -21.12 22.33 5.38
N GLU A 210 -21.43 23.62 5.29
CA GLU A 210 -20.48 24.74 5.51
C GLU A 210 -20.03 24.89 6.99
N HIS A 211 -20.29 23.94 7.89
CA HIS A 211 -20.04 24.07 9.33
C HIS A 211 -19.30 22.86 9.95
N ALA A 212 -18.33 22.26 9.24
CA ALA A 212 -17.44 21.26 9.83
C ALA A 212 -16.25 21.93 10.53
N THR A 213 -16.49 22.56 11.68
CA THR A 213 -15.44 23.00 12.62
C THR A 213 -14.79 21.79 13.30
N ASP A 214 -13.46 21.70 13.29
CA ASP A 214 -12.59 20.83 14.11
C ASP A 214 -13.27 19.55 14.67
N ARG A 215 -13.52 18.58 13.79
CA ARG A 215 -13.65 17.20 14.25
C ARG A 215 -12.26 16.73 14.64
N ASN A 216 -12.10 16.41 15.92
CA ASN A 216 -10.91 15.76 16.47
C ASN A 216 -11.32 14.32 16.82
N ALA A 217 -11.64 13.53 15.80
CA ALA A 217 -12.16 12.17 15.92
C ALA A 217 -11.04 11.14 16.09
N VAL A 218 -9.81 11.46 15.67
CA VAL A 218 -8.64 10.61 15.93
C VAL A 218 -8.21 10.72 17.39
N ILE A 219 -8.35 9.61 18.12
CA ILE A 219 -8.00 9.51 19.54
C ILE A 219 -6.74 8.66 19.73
N ASP A 220 -5.85 9.17 20.59
CA ASP A 220 -4.71 8.43 21.12
C ASP A 220 -5.16 7.30 22.05
N PHE A 221 -5.14 6.08 21.53
CA PHE A 221 -5.53 4.88 22.26
C PHE A 221 -4.62 4.59 23.46
N VAL A 222 -3.32 4.93 23.36
CA VAL A 222 -2.33 4.71 24.43
C VAL A 222 -2.54 5.71 25.57
N ALA A 223 -2.85 6.96 25.25
CA ALA A 223 -3.21 7.96 26.27
C ALA A 223 -4.45 7.55 27.06
N ILE A 224 -5.50 7.02 26.41
CA ILE A 224 -6.68 6.47 27.09
C ILE A 224 -6.26 5.34 28.02
N ALA A 225 -5.43 4.41 27.57
CA ALA A 225 -4.98 3.28 28.39
C ALA A 225 -4.23 3.74 29.65
N LYS A 226 -3.36 4.76 29.53
CA LYS A 226 -2.63 5.35 30.66
C LYS A 226 -3.58 6.03 31.66
N LYS A 227 -4.58 6.79 31.21
CA LYS A 227 -5.59 7.40 32.09
C LYS A 227 -6.48 6.37 32.78
N ALA A 228 -6.97 5.39 32.01
CA ALA A 228 -7.79 4.30 32.54
C ALA A 228 -7.04 3.52 33.63
N LYS A 229 -5.74 3.34 33.47
CA LYS A 229 -4.87 2.73 34.48
C LYS A 229 -4.78 3.54 35.77
N GLN A 230 -4.66 4.87 35.71
CA GLN A 230 -4.64 5.72 36.92
C GLN A 230 -5.92 5.53 37.73
N SER A 231 -7.05 5.30 37.07
CA SER A 231 -8.34 5.01 37.74
C SER A 231 -8.40 3.61 38.37
N LEU A 232 -7.42 2.73 38.09
CA LEU A 232 -7.31 1.35 38.58
C LEU A 232 -6.26 1.18 39.69
N GLU A 233 -5.84 2.26 40.38
CA GLU A 233 -4.77 2.34 41.40
C GLU A 233 -4.83 1.30 42.56
N MET A 234 -5.84 0.43 42.61
CA MET A 234 -5.96 -0.70 43.55
C MET A 234 -5.40 -2.05 43.00
N LEU A 235 -5.05 -2.14 41.72
CA LEU A 235 -4.51 -3.37 41.11
C LEU A 235 -2.98 -3.34 41.02
N GLU A 236 -2.29 -3.97 41.98
CA GLU A 236 -0.84 -4.20 41.93
C GLU A 236 -0.43 -4.88 40.62
N THR A 237 -0.05 -4.11 39.61
CA THR A 237 0.28 -4.62 38.27
C THR A 237 1.56 -3.99 37.74
N ARG A 238 2.69 -4.21 38.43
CA ARG A 238 4.05 -3.79 37.98
C ARG A 238 4.39 -4.26 36.55
N ARG A 239 3.79 -5.35 36.06
CA ARG A 239 3.95 -5.83 34.66
C ARG A 239 3.16 -4.99 33.64
N LEU A 240 2.06 -4.35 34.04
CA LEU A 240 1.26 -3.49 33.16
C LEU A 240 1.94 -2.14 32.91
N ASP A 241 2.72 -1.62 33.87
CA ASP A 241 3.62 -0.47 33.63
C ASP A 241 4.62 -0.78 32.52
N ALA A 242 5.37 -1.88 32.67
CA ALA A 242 6.34 -2.29 31.67
C ALA A 242 5.71 -2.51 30.29
N VAL A 243 4.51 -3.09 30.21
CA VAL A 243 3.78 -3.29 28.94
C VAL A 243 3.29 -1.96 28.38
N LEU A 244 2.60 -1.10 29.14
CA LEU A 244 2.11 0.17 28.61
C LEU A 244 3.24 1.16 28.29
N ASP A 245 4.33 1.13 29.05
CA ASP A 245 5.53 1.93 28.79
C ASP A 245 6.25 1.42 27.55
N TYR A 246 6.49 0.10 27.43
CA TYR A 246 7.03 -0.54 26.23
C TYR A 246 6.16 -0.28 24.99
N LEU A 247 4.83 -0.31 25.13
CA LEU A 247 3.90 0.01 24.06
C LEU A 247 3.78 1.49 23.74
N SER A 248 4.32 2.37 24.59
CA SER A 248 4.31 3.82 24.41
C SER A 248 5.64 4.40 23.91
N THR A 249 6.73 3.61 23.88
CA THR A 249 7.98 4.02 23.23
C THR A 249 7.91 3.76 21.72
N LYS A 250 8.73 4.47 20.93
CA LYS A 250 8.90 4.19 19.49
C LYS A 250 9.32 2.73 19.20
N GLU A 251 9.88 2.04 20.20
CA GLU A 251 10.25 0.62 20.12
C GLU A 251 9.04 -0.32 20.13
N GLY A 252 7.92 0.04 20.78
CA GLY A 252 6.68 -0.75 20.74
C GLY A 252 6.03 -0.80 19.35
N GLN A 253 6.29 0.21 18.49
CA GLN A 253 5.93 0.20 17.06
C GLN A 253 6.87 -0.65 16.20
N SER A 254 8.06 -0.96 16.73
CA SER A 254 9.09 -1.76 16.09
C SER A 254 9.43 -2.95 16.98
N MET A 255 8.41 -3.74 17.37
CA MET A 255 8.66 -5.01 18.08
C MET A 255 9.72 -5.80 17.32
N THR A 256 10.82 -6.10 18.00
CA THR A 256 11.92 -6.85 17.39
C THR A 256 11.60 -8.35 17.41
N LEU A 257 12.40 -9.17 16.71
CA LEU A 257 12.27 -10.62 16.75
C LEU A 257 12.38 -11.23 18.16
N GLN A 258 12.83 -10.45 19.15
CA GLN A 258 13.02 -10.86 20.54
C GLN A 258 11.78 -10.62 21.41
N ASP A 259 10.78 -9.90 20.90
CA ASP A 259 9.60 -9.46 21.65
C ASP A 259 8.34 -10.20 21.18
N TYR A 260 7.90 -11.18 21.96
CA TYR A 260 6.63 -11.86 21.73
C TYR A 260 5.68 -11.63 22.90
N VAL A 261 4.38 -11.52 22.58
CA VAL A 261 3.34 -11.32 23.57
C VAL A 261 2.35 -12.49 23.55
N ILE A 262 2.08 -13.02 24.73
CA ILE A 262 1.16 -14.13 24.96
C ILE A 262 0.08 -13.68 25.95
N PHE A 263 -1.20 -13.85 25.60
CA PHE A 263 -2.29 -13.63 26.54
C PHE A 263 -2.66 -14.95 27.21
N MET A 264 -2.35 -15.06 28.50
CA MET A 264 -2.41 -16.31 29.25
C MET A 264 -3.73 -16.53 29.97
N SER A 265 -4.14 -17.79 30.02
CA SER A 265 -5.23 -18.32 30.82
C SER A 265 -4.71 -18.95 32.12
N ARG A 266 -5.22 -18.51 33.30
CA ARG A 266 -5.19 -19.29 34.56
C ARG A 266 -6.30 -18.76 35.49
N GLN A 267 -7.22 -19.67 35.84
CA GLN A 267 -8.33 -19.62 36.82
C GLN A 267 -9.16 -18.33 36.96
N LEU A 268 -10.47 -18.50 36.71
CA LEU A 268 -11.53 -17.54 36.96
C LEU A 268 -11.60 -17.14 38.46
N PHE A 269 -11.38 -15.85 38.70
CA PHE A 269 -11.91 -15.04 39.81
C PHE A 269 -11.73 -15.56 41.25
N GLY A 270 -10.66 -15.13 41.90
CA GLY A 270 -10.63 -14.96 43.36
C GLY A 270 -11.46 -13.73 43.77
N SER A 271 -12.67 -13.97 44.27
CA SER A 271 -13.70 -13.00 44.71
C SER A 271 -14.38 -12.17 43.60
N THR A 272 -15.71 -12.20 43.60
CA THR A 272 -16.63 -11.67 42.59
C THR A 272 -16.97 -10.18 42.74
N SER A 273 -16.49 -9.52 43.79
CA SER A 273 -16.94 -8.18 44.19
C SER A 273 -16.47 -7.04 43.27
N GLU A 274 -15.31 -7.15 42.60
CA GLU A 274 -14.80 -6.09 41.71
C GLU A 274 -15.50 -6.05 40.33
N LEU A 275 -16.02 -7.19 39.86
CA LEU A 275 -16.72 -7.31 38.57
C LEU A 275 -18.21 -7.00 38.65
N GLU A 276 -18.81 -7.04 39.83
CA GLU A 276 -20.21 -6.66 40.01
C GLU A 276 -20.47 -5.21 39.56
N TYR A 277 -19.49 -4.31 39.73
CA TYR A 277 -19.54 -2.93 39.23
C TYR A 277 -19.65 -2.84 37.69
N TYR A 278 -19.13 -3.83 36.95
CA TYR A 278 -19.12 -3.88 35.48
C TYR A 278 -20.16 -4.85 34.88
N SER A 279 -20.89 -5.60 35.72
CA SER A 279 -21.92 -6.57 35.31
C SER A 279 -23.30 -5.92 35.04
N GLY A 280 -23.35 -5.00 34.06
CA GLY A 280 -24.63 -4.51 33.55
C GLY A 280 -25.43 -5.62 32.82
N PRO A 281 -26.76 -5.50 32.68
CA PRO A 281 -27.52 -6.43 31.87
C PRO A 281 -27.00 -6.41 30.43
N LEU A 282 -26.64 -7.58 29.90
CA LEU A 282 -26.25 -7.72 28.49
C LEU A 282 -27.41 -7.24 27.61
N PRO A 283 -27.14 -6.41 26.59
CA PRO A 283 -28.15 -6.06 25.59
C PRO A 283 -28.70 -7.35 24.96
N THR A 284 -29.99 -7.59 25.11
CA THR A 284 -30.67 -8.82 24.64
C THR A 284 -31.10 -8.75 23.17
N GLN A 285 -30.89 -7.61 22.51
CA GLN A 285 -31.28 -7.39 21.12
C GLN A 285 -30.12 -7.70 20.16
N ASN A 286 -30.45 -8.33 19.02
CA ASN A 286 -29.52 -8.45 17.91
C ASN A 286 -29.11 -7.05 17.42
N ARG A 287 -27.87 -6.90 16.96
CA ARG A 287 -27.31 -5.62 16.50
C ARG A 287 -26.07 -5.87 15.66
N VAL A 288 -25.66 -4.85 14.92
CA VAL A 288 -24.39 -4.88 14.18
C VAL A 288 -23.23 -4.98 15.16
N SER A 289 -22.33 -5.95 14.92
CA SER A 289 -21.09 -6.13 15.67
C SER A 289 -19.93 -5.40 15.02
N HIS A 290 -19.74 -5.61 13.71
CA HIS A 290 -18.60 -5.10 12.99
C HIS A 290 -18.91 -4.90 11.50
N VAL A 291 -18.13 -4.04 10.86
CA VAL A 291 -18.15 -3.82 9.41
C VAL A 291 -16.73 -3.99 8.87
N VAL A 292 -16.51 -5.00 8.02
CA VAL A 292 -15.21 -5.29 7.41
C VAL A 292 -15.26 -4.97 5.92
N TYR A 293 -14.27 -4.24 5.42
CA TYR A 293 -14.26 -3.78 4.03
C TYR A 293 -13.56 -4.77 3.08
N THR A 294 -14.32 -5.25 2.10
CA THR A 294 -13.83 -6.13 1.02
C THR A 294 -13.57 -5.33 -0.27
N SER A 295 -12.89 -5.95 -1.25
CA SER A 295 -12.75 -5.42 -2.62
C SER A 295 -14.09 -5.42 -3.34
N GLY A 296 -14.35 -4.39 -4.16
CA GLY A 296 -15.62 -4.22 -4.85
C GLY A 296 -15.52 -4.33 -6.36
N THR A 297 -16.50 -4.98 -6.99
CA THR A 297 -16.63 -5.10 -8.46
C THR A 297 -16.65 -3.75 -9.21
N THR A 298 -17.10 -2.67 -8.57
CA THR A 298 -17.11 -1.29 -9.10
C THR A 298 -15.80 -0.53 -8.84
N GLY A 299 -14.80 -1.20 -8.27
CA GLY A 299 -13.52 -0.64 -7.88
C GLY A 299 -13.49 0.21 -6.62
N ARG A 300 -14.59 0.22 -5.84
CA ARG A 300 -14.63 0.84 -4.52
C ARG A 300 -14.82 -0.21 -3.42
N PRO A 301 -14.13 -0.09 -2.28
CA PRO A 301 -14.33 -0.98 -1.13
C PRO A 301 -15.80 -1.07 -0.70
N LYS A 302 -16.23 -2.27 -0.30
CA LYS A 302 -17.61 -2.56 0.17
C LYS A 302 -17.58 -3.00 1.63
N GLY A 303 -18.30 -2.31 2.50
CA GLY A 303 -18.38 -2.67 3.92
C GLY A 303 -19.36 -3.83 4.13
N CYS A 304 -18.87 -5.00 4.51
CA CYS A 304 -19.70 -6.17 4.86
C CYS A 304 -20.13 -6.07 6.33
N VAL A 305 -21.43 -6.09 6.57
CA VAL A 305 -22.05 -5.93 7.90
C VAL A 305 -22.27 -7.31 8.51
N SER A 306 -21.79 -7.52 9.74
CA SER A 306 -22.03 -8.74 10.52
C SER A 306 -22.66 -8.42 11.87
N SER A 307 -23.66 -9.21 12.26
CA SER A 307 -24.34 -9.06 13.54
C SER A 307 -23.60 -9.72 14.69
N ILE A 308 -23.95 -9.33 15.93
CA ILE A 308 -23.43 -9.98 17.13
C ILE A 308 -23.93 -11.43 17.27
N ASN A 309 -25.13 -11.75 16.75
CA ASN A 309 -25.66 -13.10 16.77
C ASN A 309 -24.89 -14.01 15.81
N SER A 310 -24.68 -13.58 14.56
CA SER A 310 -23.86 -14.31 13.59
C SER A 310 -22.48 -14.59 14.12
N LEU A 311 -21.84 -13.57 14.72
CA LEU A 311 -20.52 -13.71 15.33
C LEU A 311 -20.53 -14.74 16.47
N ARG A 312 -21.47 -14.66 17.42
CA ARG A 312 -21.52 -15.60 18.57
C ARG A 312 -21.70 -17.05 18.13
N TRP A 313 -22.60 -17.30 17.18
CA TRP A 313 -22.81 -18.63 16.61
C TRP A 313 -21.55 -19.15 15.92
N TYR A 314 -20.95 -18.30 15.08
CA TYR A 314 -19.69 -18.63 14.41
C TYR A 314 -18.56 -18.96 15.39
N LEU A 315 -18.36 -18.18 16.46
CA LEU A 315 -17.30 -18.43 17.46
C LEU A 315 -17.48 -19.77 18.16
N SER A 316 -18.71 -20.11 18.55
CA SER A 316 -19.04 -21.40 19.15
C SER A 316 -18.79 -22.56 18.17
N ALA A 317 -19.24 -22.41 16.93
CA ALA A 317 -19.08 -23.42 15.90
C ALA A 317 -17.61 -23.63 15.50
N LYS A 318 -16.83 -22.54 15.38
CA LYS A 318 -15.37 -22.59 15.14
C LYS A 318 -14.66 -23.32 16.27
N ASN A 319 -14.91 -22.96 17.53
CA ASN A 319 -14.23 -23.59 18.66
C ASN A 319 -14.52 -25.09 18.72
N LYS A 320 -15.75 -25.50 18.43
CA LYS A 320 -16.11 -26.92 18.33
C LYS A 320 -15.44 -27.61 17.13
N ALA A 321 -15.50 -27.02 15.94
CA ALA A 321 -14.94 -27.61 14.72
C ALA A 321 -13.40 -27.74 14.76
N HIS A 322 -12.73 -26.88 15.53
CA HIS A 322 -11.28 -26.87 15.67
C HIS A 322 -10.80 -27.50 16.99
N ASP A 323 -11.68 -27.97 17.86
CA ASP A 323 -11.34 -28.43 19.22
C ASP A 323 -10.56 -27.38 20.06
N ILE A 324 -10.86 -26.10 19.87
CA ILE A 324 -10.24 -25.02 20.65
C ILE A 324 -10.77 -25.09 22.09
N SER A 325 -9.87 -25.21 23.05
CA SER A 325 -10.18 -25.29 24.48
C SER A 325 -9.25 -24.37 25.28
N SER A 326 -9.45 -24.31 26.60
CA SER A 326 -8.58 -23.52 27.49
C SER A 326 -7.11 -23.98 27.51
N ARG A 327 -6.79 -25.14 26.91
CA ARG A 327 -5.43 -25.66 26.75
C ARG A 327 -4.79 -25.25 25.42
N SER A 328 -5.56 -24.65 24.52
CA SER A 328 -5.08 -24.27 23.19
C SER A 328 -4.26 -22.97 23.24
N THR A 329 -3.26 -22.88 22.37
CA THR A 329 -2.55 -21.64 22.04
C THR A 329 -2.81 -21.32 20.58
N VAL A 330 -3.60 -20.27 20.34
CA VAL A 330 -4.05 -19.85 19.01
C VAL A 330 -3.14 -18.72 18.52
N LEU A 331 -2.55 -18.87 17.34
CA LEU A 331 -1.73 -17.83 16.72
C LEU A 331 -2.61 -16.80 15.99
N LEU A 332 -2.40 -15.52 16.27
CA LEU A 332 -2.95 -14.44 15.46
C LEU A 332 -2.13 -14.27 14.17
N ALA A 333 -2.50 -15.01 13.11
CA ALA A 333 -1.75 -15.02 11.85
C ALA A 333 -2.32 -14.09 10.77
N SER A 334 -3.62 -13.78 10.87
CA SER A 334 -4.36 -13.01 9.88
C SER A 334 -4.20 -11.50 10.07
N SER A 335 -4.24 -10.76 8.97
CA SER A 335 -4.11 -9.29 9.02
C SER A 335 -5.41 -8.61 9.46
N LEU A 336 -5.31 -7.42 10.07
CA LEU A 336 -6.44 -6.61 10.55
C LEU A 336 -7.50 -6.36 9.48
N SER A 337 -7.09 -6.20 8.21
CA SER A 337 -7.99 -5.99 7.07
C SER A 337 -8.91 -7.18 6.76
N PHE A 338 -8.74 -8.33 7.41
CA PHE A 338 -9.52 -9.53 7.17
C PHE A 338 -10.22 -10.00 8.44
N ASP A 339 -11.46 -10.46 8.29
CA ASP A 339 -12.31 -10.92 9.39
C ASP A 339 -11.81 -12.18 10.15
N PRO A 340 -10.92 -13.06 9.62
CA PRO A 340 -10.26 -14.07 10.43
C PRO A 340 -9.40 -13.50 11.57
N CYS A 341 -8.89 -12.26 11.47
CA CYS A 341 -8.15 -11.62 12.57
C CYS A 341 -9.06 -11.42 13.79
N LEU A 342 -10.25 -10.86 13.58
CA LEU A 342 -11.26 -10.70 14.63
C LEU A 342 -11.72 -12.06 15.17
N SER A 343 -11.88 -13.04 14.28
CA SER A 343 -12.22 -14.43 14.63
C SER A 343 -11.19 -15.06 15.57
N ASP A 344 -9.89 -14.99 15.26
CA ASP A 344 -8.85 -15.62 16.09
C ASP A 344 -8.80 -14.99 17.49
N ILE A 345 -8.90 -13.66 17.59
CA ILE A 345 -8.93 -12.96 18.88
C ILE A 345 -10.12 -13.43 19.72
N LEU A 346 -11.33 -13.34 19.17
CA LEU A 346 -12.56 -13.59 19.93
C LEU A 346 -12.81 -15.08 20.19
N ALA A 347 -12.45 -15.97 19.26
CA ALA A 347 -12.59 -17.42 19.44
C ALA A 347 -11.69 -17.92 20.58
N THR A 348 -10.47 -17.39 20.64
CA THR A 348 -9.52 -17.67 21.71
C THR A 348 -10.07 -17.24 23.06
N PHE A 349 -10.57 -16.01 23.16
CA PHE A 349 -11.18 -15.49 24.39
C PHE A 349 -12.44 -16.26 24.79
N HIS A 350 -13.26 -16.65 23.81
CA HIS A 350 -14.47 -17.43 24.03
C HIS A 350 -14.18 -18.82 24.61
N ALA A 351 -13.07 -19.47 24.20
CA ALA A 351 -12.63 -20.77 24.72
C ALA A 351 -11.83 -20.70 26.02
N GLY A 352 -11.44 -19.50 26.48
CA GLY A 352 -10.47 -19.34 27.57
C GLY A 352 -9.07 -19.84 27.21
N ALA A 353 -8.74 -19.84 25.92
CA ALA A 353 -7.48 -20.29 25.34
C ALA A 353 -6.39 -19.20 25.44
N THR A 354 -5.17 -19.51 25.02
CA THR A 354 -4.06 -18.56 24.99
C THR A 354 -3.95 -17.92 23.60
N LEU A 355 -3.93 -16.58 23.51
CA LEU A 355 -3.69 -15.86 22.24
C LEU A 355 -2.19 -15.56 22.10
N ALA A 356 -1.56 -16.09 21.07
CA ALA A 356 -0.16 -15.86 20.74
C ALA A 356 -0.04 -14.82 19.63
N ILE A 357 0.78 -13.78 19.86
CA ILE A 357 1.00 -12.69 18.91
C ILE A 357 2.49 -12.56 18.63
N ALA A 358 2.83 -12.47 17.35
CA ALA A 358 4.17 -12.22 16.86
C ALA A 358 4.14 -11.04 15.88
N PRO A 359 5.27 -10.30 15.74
CA PRO A 359 5.38 -9.30 14.69
C PRO A 359 5.12 -9.90 13.31
N ARG A 360 4.38 -9.18 12.45
CA ARG A 360 4.05 -9.61 11.09
C ARG A 360 5.29 -10.03 10.29
N ARG A 361 6.39 -9.27 10.42
CA ARG A 361 7.68 -9.55 9.78
C ARG A 361 8.23 -10.92 10.17
N SER A 362 8.11 -11.30 11.45
CA SER A 362 8.57 -12.60 11.97
C SER A 362 7.78 -13.76 11.39
N LEU A 363 6.46 -13.60 11.23
CA LEU A 363 5.60 -14.60 10.58
C LEU A 363 6.02 -14.85 9.12
N LEU A 364 6.43 -13.80 8.41
CA LEU A 364 6.87 -13.87 7.01
C LEU A 364 8.32 -14.35 6.86
N SER A 365 9.17 -14.14 7.88
CA SER A 365 10.57 -14.53 7.82
C SER A 365 10.85 -15.95 8.28
N ASP A 366 10.18 -16.40 9.35
CA ASP A 366 10.45 -17.68 10.02
C ASP A 366 9.23 -18.17 10.84
N LEU A 367 8.18 -18.59 10.14
CA LEU A 367 6.94 -19.08 10.75
C LEU A 367 7.19 -20.30 11.66
N ARG A 368 8.13 -21.18 11.31
CA ARG A 368 8.45 -22.38 12.11
C ARG A 368 8.92 -22.01 13.50
N ASN A 369 9.87 -21.09 13.59
CA ASN A 369 10.42 -20.67 14.88
C ASN A 369 9.36 -19.96 15.73
N VAL A 370 8.49 -19.15 15.12
CA VAL A 370 7.36 -18.52 15.82
C VAL A 370 6.44 -19.59 16.43
N LEU A 371 6.01 -20.57 15.63
CA LEU A 371 5.12 -21.65 16.08
C LEU A 371 5.74 -22.44 17.24
N LYS A 372 7.04 -22.75 17.15
CA LYS A 372 7.78 -23.49 18.18
C LYS A 372 7.96 -22.68 19.46
N ARG A 373 8.40 -21.42 19.36
CA ARG A 373 8.69 -20.54 20.50
C ARG A 373 7.43 -20.21 21.30
N LEU A 374 6.34 -19.91 20.60
CA LEU A 374 5.06 -19.59 21.24
C LEU A 374 4.23 -20.82 21.60
N ARG A 375 4.77 -22.03 21.37
CA ARG A 375 4.07 -23.30 21.61
C ARG A 375 2.67 -23.29 21.01
N VAL A 376 2.56 -22.83 19.77
CA VAL A 376 1.29 -22.70 19.06
C VAL A 376 0.71 -24.08 18.85
N THR A 377 -0.56 -24.25 19.23
CA THR A 377 -1.30 -25.49 18.99
C THR A 377 -2.30 -25.34 17.84
N HIS A 378 -2.82 -24.12 17.60
CA HIS A 378 -3.81 -23.85 16.56
C HIS A 378 -3.39 -22.65 15.71
N VAL A 379 -3.52 -22.77 14.39
CA VAL A 379 -3.32 -21.68 13.44
C VAL A 379 -4.37 -21.72 12.34
N LEU A 380 -4.93 -20.56 12.02
CA LEU A 380 -5.75 -20.32 10.85
C LEU A 380 -4.99 -19.36 9.92
N CYS A 381 -4.64 -19.82 8.73
CA CYS A 381 -3.92 -18.98 7.77
C CYS A 381 -4.18 -19.40 6.31
N THR A 382 -3.59 -18.67 5.38
CA THR A 382 -3.66 -19.00 3.95
C THR A 382 -2.64 -20.08 3.62
N PRO A 383 -2.90 -20.93 2.61
CA PRO A 383 -1.89 -21.85 2.08
C PRO A 383 -0.57 -21.15 1.74
N THR A 384 -0.63 -19.93 1.21
CA THR A 384 0.56 -19.11 0.94
C THR A 384 1.39 -18.84 2.19
N LEU A 385 0.79 -18.36 3.29
CA LEU A 385 1.51 -18.14 4.55
C LEU A 385 2.01 -19.47 5.12
N TRP A 386 1.20 -20.52 5.08
CA TRP A 386 1.57 -21.84 5.59
C TRP A 386 2.76 -22.46 4.84
N SER A 387 2.91 -22.16 3.54
CA SER A 387 4.04 -22.64 2.74
C SER A 387 5.41 -22.17 3.26
N LEU A 388 5.44 -21.13 4.11
CA LEU A 388 6.65 -20.65 4.80
C LEU A 388 7.01 -21.51 6.02
N ALA A 389 6.09 -22.29 6.58
CA ALA A 389 6.38 -23.28 7.60
C ALA A 389 6.94 -24.55 6.93
N THR A 390 8.26 -24.73 6.92
CA THR A 390 8.92 -25.87 6.26
C THR A 390 9.62 -26.80 7.25
N VAL A 391 9.70 -28.07 6.86
CA VAL A 391 10.62 -29.07 7.41
C VAL A 391 11.92 -29.00 6.58
N HIS A 392 13.08 -28.83 7.24
CA HIS A 392 14.36 -28.53 6.55
C HIS A 392 15.02 -29.74 5.89
N ASP A 393 14.81 -30.94 6.43
CA ASP A 393 15.36 -32.20 5.95
C ASP A 393 14.20 -33.15 5.59
N PRO A 394 14.18 -33.79 4.41
CA PRO A 394 13.21 -34.86 4.10
C PRO A 394 13.15 -35.99 5.16
N ASN A 395 14.19 -36.14 5.97
CA ASN A 395 14.27 -37.10 7.07
C ASN A 395 13.78 -36.56 8.43
N ASP A 396 13.62 -35.24 8.60
CA ASP A 396 13.06 -34.66 9.83
C ASP A 396 11.56 -35.01 9.89
N SER A 397 11.10 -35.63 10.98
CA SER A 397 9.66 -35.82 11.13
C SER A 397 8.98 -34.46 11.36
N VAL A 398 7.86 -34.22 10.67
CA VAL A 398 7.00 -33.03 10.88
C VAL A 398 6.73 -32.79 12.38
N ARG A 399 6.63 -33.86 13.16
CA ARG A 399 6.38 -33.83 14.61
C ARG A 399 7.55 -33.25 15.41
N GLU A 400 8.78 -33.57 15.05
CA GLU A 400 9.97 -33.01 15.72
C GLU A 400 10.11 -31.51 15.45
N CYS A 401 9.67 -31.08 14.27
CA CYS A 401 9.69 -29.69 13.89
C CYS A 401 8.59 -28.86 14.57
N PHE A 402 7.42 -29.47 14.84
CA PHE A 402 6.21 -28.80 15.33
C PHE A 402 5.55 -29.57 16.50
N PRO A 403 6.23 -29.71 17.66
CA PRO A 403 5.82 -30.64 18.72
C PRO A 403 4.52 -30.26 19.44
N TYR A 404 4.10 -29.00 19.36
CA TYR A 404 2.88 -28.49 20.01
C TYR A 404 1.69 -28.40 19.07
N LEU A 405 1.91 -28.49 17.76
CA LEU A 405 0.91 -28.13 16.77
C LEU A 405 -0.16 -29.22 16.63
N GLU A 406 -1.42 -28.85 16.82
CA GLU A 406 -2.57 -29.78 16.83
C GLU A 406 -3.51 -29.52 15.66
N ARG A 407 -3.71 -28.25 15.26
CA ARG A 407 -4.65 -27.88 14.18
C ARG A 407 -4.03 -26.83 13.27
N VAL A 408 -4.02 -27.11 11.98
CA VAL A 408 -3.69 -26.16 10.92
C VAL A 408 -4.90 -26.03 10.02
N ALA A 409 -5.59 -24.92 10.12
CA ALA A 409 -6.69 -24.60 9.25
C ALA A 409 -6.22 -23.70 8.11
N LEU A 410 -6.40 -24.17 6.88
CA LEU A 410 -6.08 -23.44 5.67
C LEU A 410 -7.37 -22.96 5.02
N GLY A 411 -7.41 -21.67 4.70
CA GLY A 411 -8.59 -21.03 4.13
C GLY A 411 -8.22 -19.86 3.24
N GLY A 412 -9.22 -19.35 2.52
CA GLY A 412 -9.03 -18.19 1.65
C GLY A 412 -8.39 -18.51 0.29
N GLU A 413 -7.72 -19.65 0.10
CA GLU A 413 -7.16 -20.10 -1.19
C GLU A 413 -7.32 -21.62 -1.38
N PRO A 414 -7.29 -22.14 -2.62
CA PRO A 414 -7.13 -23.56 -2.87
C PRO A 414 -5.84 -24.10 -2.22
N ILE A 415 -5.90 -25.28 -1.59
CA ILE A 415 -4.74 -25.89 -0.95
C ILE A 415 -3.90 -26.60 -2.00
N PRO A 416 -2.61 -26.23 -2.20
CA PRO A 416 -1.71 -26.92 -3.12
C PRO A 416 -1.52 -28.40 -2.75
N LYS A 417 -1.49 -29.27 -3.77
CA LYS A 417 -1.24 -30.72 -3.59
C LYS A 417 0.00 -31.02 -2.76
N ARG A 418 1.06 -30.24 -2.93
CA ARG A 418 2.30 -30.37 -2.15
C ARG A 418 2.05 -30.20 -0.65
N LEU A 419 1.23 -29.23 -0.24
CA LEU A 419 0.91 -29.03 1.18
C LEU A 419 0.05 -30.18 1.72
N VAL A 420 -0.88 -30.69 0.91
CA VAL A 420 -1.65 -31.89 1.27
C VAL A 420 -0.72 -33.08 1.49
N GLN A 421 0.18 -33.37 0.55
CA GLN A 421 1.13 -34.49 0.67
C GLN A 421 2.06 -34.37 1.88
N MET A 422 2.50 -33.15 2.20
CA MET A 422 3.42 -32.91 3.30
C MET A 422 2.76 -32.95 4.68
N TRP A 423 1.50 -32.53 4.80
CA TRP A 423 0.87 -32.25 6.09
C TRP A 423 -0.38 -33.08 6.38
N ALA A 424 -1.10 -33.56 5.36
CA ALA A 424 -2.30 -34.35 5.56
C ALA A 424 -1.97 -35.80 5.92
N ARG A 425 -2.80 -36.40 6.78
CA ARG A 425 -2.72 -37.83 7.07
C ARG A 425 -3.34 -38.65 5.95
N GLU A 426 -2.98 -39.93 5.85
CA GLU A 426 -3.49 -40.79 4.78
C GLU A 426 -4.97 -41.15 4.98
N SER A 427 -5.42 -41.32 6.23
CA SER A 427 -6.80 -41.66 6.56
C SER A 427 -7.23 -41.19 7.97
N PRO A 428 -8.54 -41.12 8.25
CA PRO A 428 -9.07 -40.82 9.60
C PRO A 428 -8.61 -41.83 10.68
N GLU A 429 -8.42 -43.08 10.29
CA GLU A 429 -8.09 -44.21 11.18
C GLU A 429 -6.62 -44.22 11.64
N GLN A 430 -5.75 -43.42 11.01
CA GLN A 430 -4.37 -43.23 11.47
C GLN A 430 -4.36 -42.39 12.76
N ASN A 431 -4.48 -43.10 13.88
CA ASN A 431 -4.58 -42.58 15.24
C ASN A 431 -3.26 -42.13 15.85
N ASP A 432 -2.16 -42.21 15.10
CA ASP A 432 -0.84 -42.02 15.69
C ASP A 432 -0.64 -40.56 16.14
N THR A 433 -1.14 -39.56 15.41
CA THR A 433 -0.84 -38.13 15.69
C THR A 433 -2.03 -37.34 16.26
N LYS A 434 -1.77 -36.19 16.92
CA LYS A 434 -2.80 -35.21 17.30
C LYS A 434 -3.04 -34.12 16.24
N PHE A 435 -2.13 -33.99 15.28
CA PHE A 435 -2.09 -32.95 14.25
C PHE A 435 -3.15 -33.15 13.15
N ARG A 436 -3.99 -32.15 12.86
CA ARG A 436 -5.00 -32.20 11.79
C ARG A 436 -4.81 -31.04 10.83
N LEU A 437 -4.79 -31.33 9.54
CA LEU A 437 -4.87 -30.32 8.48
C LEU A 437 -6.34 -30.13 8.09
N LEU A 438 -6.86 -28.93 8.25
CA LEU A 438 -8.25 -28.59 7.97
C LEU A 438 -8.32 -27.66 6.75
N ALA A 439 -9.28 -27.90 5.87
CA ALA A 439 -9.69 -26.96 4.83
C ALA A 439 -10.91 -26.19 5.32
N THR A 440 -10.91 -24.88 5.09
CA THR A 440 -12.03 -23.99 5.43
C THR A 440 -12.46 -23.18 4.21
N TYR A 441 -13.77 -22.98 4.06
CA TYR A 441 -14.32 -22.06 3.06
C TYR A 441 -15.29 -21.10 3.69
N GLY A 442 -15.18 -19.85 3.26
CA GLY A 442 -16.28 -18.94 3.36
C GLY A 442 -15.97 -17.53 2.90
N VAL A 443 -16.96 -16.69 3.16
CA VAL A 443 -17.08 -15.31 2.67
C VAL A 443 -17.38 -14.37 3.85
N THR A 444 -16.78 -13.19 3.81
CA THR A 444 -16.94 -12.15 4.85
C THR A 444 -18.39 -11.72 5.01
N GLU A 445 -19.15 -11.75 3.91
CA GLU A 445 -20.58 -11.45 3.82
C GLU A 445 -21.46 -12.40 4.66
N ALA A 446 -20.94 -13.56 5.05
CA ALA A 446 -21.61 -14.52 5.93
C ALA A 446 -20.80 -14.80 7.22
N CYS A 447 -20.05 -13.81 7.70
CA CYS A 447 -19.26 -13.86 8.92
C CYS A 447 -18.13 -14.92 8.88
N VAL A 448 -16.97 -14.55 8.34
CA VAL A 448 -15.69 -15.29 8.36
C VAL A 448 -15.63 -16.54 7.50
N TYR A 449 -16.07 -17.70 8.01
CA TYR A 449 -16.13 -18.92 7.20
C TYR A 449 -17.28 -19.83 7.62
N GLN A 450 -17.74 -20.67 6.69
CA GLN A 450 -19.00 -21.41 6.80
C GLN A 450 -18.84 -22.93 6.73
N THR A 451 -17.74 -23.43 6.15
CA THR A 451 -17.47 -24.87 6.12
C THR A 451 -16.06 -25.18 6.63
N CYS A 452 -15.90 -26.38 7.20
CA CYS A 452 -14.63 -26.89 7.68
C CYS A 452 -14.58 -28.41 7.52
N GLY A 453 -13.42 -28.97 7.16
CA GLY A 453 -13.22 -30.42 7.09
C GLY A 453 -11.75 -30.80 7.12
N GLU A 454 -11.46 -32.01 7.60
CA GLU A 454 -10.10 -32.56 7.57
C GLU A 454 -9.69 -32.94 6.14
N VAL A 455 -8.45 -32.63 5.79
CA VAL A 455 -7.84 -32.95 4.50
C VAL A 455 -7.02 -34.22 4.65
N PHE A 456 -7.16 -35.15 3.70
CA PHE A 456 -6.44 -36.42 3.66
C PHE A 456 -5.60 -36.58 2.39
N SER A 457 -4.48 -37.30 2.48
CA SER A 457 -3.54 -37.57 1.38
C SER A 457 -3.73 -38.93 0.69
N GLY A 458 -4.47 -39.88 1.28
CA GLY A 458 -4.65 -41.25 0.78
C GLY A 458 -5.71 -41.41 -0.32
N ALA A 459 -6.03 -42.66 -0.72
CA ALA A 459 -6.99 -42.96 -1.80
C ALA A 459 -8.45 -42.51 -1.53
N SER A 460 -8.78 -42.18 -0.28
CA SER A 460 -10.02 -41.50 0.12
C SER A 460 -9.96 -39.97 -0.05
N ALA A 461 -8.89 -39.42 -0.65
CA ALA A 461 -8.79 -38.02 -1.03
C ALA A 461 -9.87 -37.72 -2.07
N THR A 462 -11.05 -37.35 -1.60
CA THR A 462 -12.12 -36.80 -2.43
C THR A 462 -11.58 -35.51 -3.08
N ASN A 463 -11.07 -35.67 -4.30
CA ASN A 463 -10.74 -34.64 -5.29
C ASN A 463 -9.70 -33.58 -4.88
N ASN A 464 -8.40 -33.91 -4.97
CA ASN A 464 -7.33 -32.96 -5.29
C ASN A 464 -7.26 -31.67 -4.41
N GLY A 465 -7.76 -31.67 -3.17
CA GLY A 465 -7.78 -30.47 -2.31
C GLY A 465 -8.90 -29.46 -2.62
N GLN A 466 -9.97 -29.88 -3.31
CA GLN A 466 -11.13 -29.05 -3.66
C GLN A 466 -12.28 -29.13 -2.63
N SER A 467 -12.32 -30.19 -1.81
CA SER A 467 -13.28 -30.28 -0.72
C SER A 467 -12.91 -29.29 0.39
N VAL A 468 -13.92 -28.57 0.87
CA VAL A 468 -13.81 -27.59 1.95
C VAL A 468 -14.65 -28.00 3.17
N GLY A 469 -14.98 -29.30 3.22
CA GLY A 469 -15.64 -29.93 4.35
C GLY A 469 -17.14 -29.68 4.45
N LEU A 470 -17.66 -29.87 5.66
CA LEU A 470 -19.08 -29.77 5.97
C LEU A 470 -19.44 -28.39 6.52
N PRO A 471 -20.70 -27.95 6.41
CA PRO A 471 -21.17 -26.73 7.07
C PRO A 471 -20.90 -26.76 8.57
N LEU A 472 -20.53 -25.60 9.11
CA LEU A 472 -20.44 -25.38 10.54
C LEU A 472 -21.81 -25.56 11.22
N GLU A 473 -21.80 -25.85 12.52
CA GLU A 473 -23.03 -25.95 13.29
C GLU A 473 -23.85 -24.65 13.22
N GLY A 474 -25.14 -24.79 12.88
CA GLY A 474 -26.03 -23.65 12.68
C GLY A 474 -25.97 -23.03 11.28
N THR A 475 -25.10 -23.51 10.40
CA THR A 475 -24.94 -23.03 9.02
C THR A 475 -25.43 -24.04 8.02
N GLY A 476 -26.11 -23.56 7.00
CA GLY A 476 -26.62 -24.35 5.89
C GLY A 476 -26.00 -23.91 4.57
N ILE A 477 -25.79 -24.88 3.68
CA ILE A 477 -25.33 -24.66 2.30
C ILE A 477 -26.35 -25.26 1.34
N ARG A 478 -26.72 -24.49 0.32
CA ARG A 478 -27.54 -24.91 -0.82
C ARG A 478 -26.76 -24.69 -2.11
N ILE A 479 -27.07 -25.49 -3.12
CA ILE A 479 -26.56 -25.32 -4.48
C ILE A 479 -27.74 -24.94 -5.37
N CYS A 480 -27.74 -23.71 -5.86
CA CYS A 480 -28.82 -23.14 -6.65
C CYS A 480 -28.44 -22.95 -8.12
N LYS A 481 -29.44 -22.87 -9.01
CA LYS A 481 -29.24 -22.55 -10.44
C LYS A 481 -28.66 -21.12 -10.60
N GLU A 482 -27.72 -20.95 -11.54
CA GLU A 482 -26.91 -19.74 -11.71
C GLU A 482 -27.68 -18.54 -12.32
N GLU A 483 -28.83 -18.75 -12.98
CA GLU A 483 -29.47 -17.75 -13.86
C GLU A 483 -30.60 -16.91 -13.22
N ILE A 484 -30.92 -17.10 -11.94
CA ILE A 484 -32.09 -16.48 -11.30
C ILE A 484 -31.66 -15.68 -10.07
N GLN A 485 -31.53 -14.35 -10.20
CA GLN A 485 -31.06 -13.46 -9.13
C GLN A 485 -32.06 -13.33 -7.96
N ASP A 486 -33.35 -13.29 -8.26
CA ASP A 486 -34.40 -12.99 -7.27
C ASP A 486 -35.14 -14.23 -6.73
N ALA A 487 -34.71 -15.44 -7.11
CA ALA A 487 -35.30 -16.68 -6.59
C ALA A 487 -34.23 -17.73 -6.29
N LEU A 488 -34.44 -18.47 -5.21
CA LEU A 488 -33.61 -19.61 -4.80
C LEU A 488 -34.20 -20.88 -5.40
N VAL A 489 -33.66 -21.30 -6.54
CA VAL A 489 -34.03 -22.57 -7.17
C VAL A 489 -32.88 -23.53 -7.02
N ASP A 490 -33.07 -24.58 -6.22
CA ASP A 490 -32.04 -25.62 -6.05
C ASP A 490 -31.77 -26.37 -7.35
N VAL A 491 -30.56 -26.91 -7.47
CA VAL A 491 -30.24 -27.92 -8.48
C VAL A 491 -31.07 -29.18 -8.22
N GLU A 492 -31.37 -29.94 -9.28
CA GLU A 492 -32.35 -31.03 -9.24
C GLU A 492 -31.82 -32.29 -8.54
N THR A 493 -30.50 -32.49 -8.55
CA THR A 493 -29.87 -33.69 -8.00
C THR A 493 -28.61 -33.33 -7.21
N ILE A 494 -28.40 -33.99 -6.06
CA ILE A 494 -27.13 -33.92 -5.31
C ILE A 494 -25.98 -34.32 -6.24
N GLY A 495 -24.87 -33.57 -6.18
CA GLY A 495 -23.73 -33.73 -7.08
C GLY A 495 -23.76 -32.85 -8.32
N GLN A 496 -24.88 -32.17 -8.62
CA GLN A 496 -24.92 -31.16 -9.67
C GLN A 496 -24.20 -29.88 -9.25
N ILE A 497 -23.62 -29.21 -10.24
CA ILE A 497 -22.89 -27.96 -10.07
C ILE A 497 -23.87 -26.78 -10.15
N GLY A 498 -23.72 -25.82 -9.26
CA GLY A 498 -24.46 -24.55 -9.29
C GLY A 498 -23.81 -23.50 -8.41
N GLU A 499 -24.55 -22.44 -8.09
CA GLU A 499 -24.13 -21.39 -7.16
C GLU A 499 -24.22 -21.87 -5.71
N VAL A 500 -23.18 -21.58 -4.92
CA VAL A 500 -23.18 -21.80 -3.47
C VAL A 500 -24.00 -20.69 -2.80
N VAL A 501 -25.09 -21.09 -2.16
CA VAL A 501 -25.96 -20.21 -1.35
C VAL A 501 -25.83 -20.59 0.12
N ILE A 502 -25.58 -19.60 0.95
CA ILE A 502 -25.31 -19.75 2.39
C ILE A 502 -26.52 -19.29 3.18
N TYR A 503 -26.92 -20.02 4.22
CA TYR A 503 -28.00 -19.63 5.11
C TYR A 503 -27.78 -20.14 6.54
N GLY A 504 -28.69 -19.81 7.44
CA GLY A 504 -28.63 -20.22 8.85
C GLY A 504 -28.12 -19.11 9.75
N LYS A 505 -27.56 -19.47 10.92
CA LYS A 505 -27.27 -18.52 11.99
C LYS A 505 -26.17 -17.49 11.70
N GLN A 506 -25.37 -17.73 10.66
CA GLN A 506 -24.33 -16.78 10.22
C GLN A 506 -24.85 -15.69 9.27
N VAL A 507 -26.07 -15.84 8.73
CA VAL A 507 -26.73 -14.86 7.85
C VAL A 507 -28.09 -14.49 8.46
N ASP A 508 -28.26 -13.24 8.82
CA ASP A 508 -29.50 -12.75 9.43
C ASP A 508 -29.98 -11.43 8.80
N GLU A 509 -31.06 -10.87 9.35
CA GLU A 509 -31.71 -9.65 8.87
C GLU A 509 -30.80 -8.41 8.83
N LEU A 510 -29.74 -8.39 9.64
CA LEU A 510 -28.77 -7.28 9.72
C LEU A 510 -27.56 -7.49 8.80
N THR A 511 -27.41 -8.69 8.23
CA THR A 511 -26.32 -9.02 7.33
C THR A 511 -26.54 -8.32 5.99
N GLY A 512 -25.51 -7.64 5.48
CA GLY A 512 -25.65 -6.85 4.27
C GLY A 512 -24.39 -6.08 3.87
N TYR A 513 -24.53 -5.20 2.88
CA TYR A 513 -23.51 -4.24 2.51
C TYR A 513 -23.87 -2.83 2.99
N LEU A 514 -22.95 -2.16 3.68
CA LEU A 514 -23.12 -0.79 4.16
C LEU A 514 -23.27 0.17 2.98
N ASN A 515 -24.36 0.96 2.96
CA ASN A 515 -24.66 1.97 1.94
C ASN A 515 -24.62 1.46 0.48
N ARG A 516 -25.01 0.20 0.21
CA ARG A 516 -25.05 -0.40 -1.15
C ARG A 516 -26.40 -1.06 -1.44
N LEU A 517 -27.43 -0.23 -1.63
CA LEU A 517 -28.80 -0.71 -1.89
C LEU A 517 -28.89 -1.56 -3.17
N GLU A 518 -28.05 -1.26 -4.17
CA GLU A 518 -27.95 -1.99 -5.43
C GLU A 518 -27.45 -3.43 -5.28
N LEU A 519 -26.84 -3.78 -4.14
CA LEU A 519 -26.36 -5.14 -3.83
C LEU A 519 -27.29 -5.92 -2.91
N LYS A 520 -28.43 -5.33 -2.51
CA LYS A 520 -29.38 -5.97 -1.59
C LYS A 520 -29.94 -7.29 -2.14
N GLY A 521 -30.05 -7.43 -3.46
CA GLY A 521 -30.52 -8.67 -4.11
C GLY A 521 -29.65 -9.91 -3.85
N LYS A 522 -28.40 -9.74 -3.35
CA LYS A 522 -27.58 -10.88 -2.91
C LYS A 522 -28.06 -11.51 -1.60
N PHE A 523 -28.88 -10.80 -0.83
CA PHE A 523 -29.45 -11.26 0.43
C PHE A 523 -30.94 -11.53 0.25
N VAL A 524 -31.32 -12.80 0.25
CA VAL A 524 -32.69 -13.25 -0.02
C VAL A 524 -33.34 -13.69 1.28
N ALA A 525 -34.51 -13.14 1.59
CA ALA A 525 -35.35 -13.58 2.70
C ALA A 525 -36.37 -14.60 2.19
N GLU A 526 -36.34 -15.81 2.74
CA GLU A 526 -37.28 -16.89 2.42
C GLU A 526 -38.06 -17.28 3.69
N GLN A 527 -39.39 -17.33 3.59
CA GLN A 527 -40.26 -17.79 4.67
C GLN A 527 -40.80 -19.18 4.34
N TYR A 528 -40.35 -20.20 5.07
CA TYR A 528 -40.84 -21.56 4.86
C TYR A 528 -42.24 -21.74 5.47
N PRO A 529 -43.20 -22.41 4.79
CA PRO A 529 -44.57 -22.57 5.28
C PRO A 529 -44.69 -23.25 6.66
N GLN A 530 -43.69 -24.03 7.07
CA GLN A 530 -43.66 -24.75 8.34
C GLN A 530 -42.86 -24.02 9.44
N GLU A 531 -42.18 -22.92 9.11
CA GLU A 531 -41.39 -22.14 10.05
C GLU A 531 -42.09 -20.82 10.36
N LYS A 532 -42.01 -20.39 11.62
CA LYS A 532 -42.56 -19.08 12.02
C LYS A 532 -41.60 -17.93 11.67
N ASP A 533 -40.32 -18.22 11.59
CA ASP A 533 -39.26 -17.23 11.41
C ASP A 533 -38.81 -17.18 9.95
N ILE A 534 -38.32 -16.02 9.52
CA ILE A 534 -37.74 -15.81 8.18
C ILE A 534 -36.32 -16.38 8.19
N THR A 535 -35.97 -17.14 7.16
CA THR A 535 -34.59 -17.57 6.90
C THR A 535 -33.93 -16.63 5.90
N TYR A 536 -32.73 -16.17 6.22
CA TYR A 536 -31.94 -15.30 5.36
C TYR A 536 -30.85 -16.09 4.65
N HIS A 537 -30.71 -15.83 3.35
CA HIS A 537 -29.79 -16.49 2.45
C HIS A 537 -28.85 -15.48 1.81
N TYR A 538 -27.59 -15.87 1.60
CA TYR A 538 -26.59 -15.11 0.87
C TYR A 538 -26.14 -15.86 -0.38
N ARG A 539 -26.26 -15.21 -1.54
CA ARG A 539 -25.75 -15.68 -2.84
C ARG A 539 -24.26 -15.32 -2.98
N SER A 540 -23.39 -16.33 -2.90
CA SER A 540 -21.94 -16.11 -2.80
C SER A 540 -21.26 -15.69 -4.12
N GLY A 541 -21.87 -15.99 -5.26
CA GLY A 541 -21.21 -15.93 -6.58
C GLY A 541 -20.16 -17.02 -6.83
N ASP A 542 -19.91 -17.90 -5.85
CA ASP A 542 -19.02 -19.04 -5.99
C ASP A 542 -19.77 -20.25 -6.58
N ARG A 543 -19.09 -20.99 -7.45
CA ARG A 543 -19.61 -22.19 -8.10
C ARG A 543 -19.13 -23.42 -7.35
N GLY A 544 -20.04 -24.31 -6.99
CA GLY A 544 -19.74 -25.48 -6.19
C GLY A 544 -20.73 -26.62 -6.39
N MET A 545 -20.47 -27.71 -5.68
CA MET A 545 -21.33 -28.89 -5.61
C MET A 545 -21.24 -29.51 -4.22
N ILE A 546 -22.31 -30.19 -3.80
CA ILE A 546 -22.27 -31.09 -2.63
C ILE A 546 -21.86 -32.48 -3.12
N ASP A 547 -20.84 -33.05 -2.50
CA ASP A 547 -20.39 -34.41 -2.78
C ASP A 547 -21.48 -35.42 -2.35
N PRO A 548 -21.98 -36.27 -3.25
CA PRO A 548 -23.00 -37.26 -2.92
C PRO A 548 -22.51 -38.38 -1.97
N LEU A 549 -21.19 -38.57 -1.81
CA LEU A 549 -20.62 -39.63 -0.98
C LEU A 549 -20.53 -39.25 0.50
N ASP A 550 -19.99 -38.07 0.79
CA ASP A 550 -19.71 -37.61 2.16
C ASP A 550 -20.46 -36.32 2.56
N GLY A 551 -21.22 -35.72 1.65
CA GLY A 551 -21.96 -34.48 1.88
C GLY A 551 -21.09 -33.23 1.94
N SER A 552 -19.79 -33.33 1.68
CA SER A 552 -18.87 -32.19 1.74
C SER A 552 -19.08 -31.21 0.58
N LEU A 553 -18.85 -29.93 0.85
CA LEU A 553 -18.87 -28.90 -0.18
C LEU A 553 -17.57 -28.95 -0.99
N LYS A 554 -17.68 -28.93 -2.31
CA LYS A 554 -16.55 -28.73 -3.24
C LYS A 554 -16.70 -27.39 -3.93
N ILE A 555 -15.63 -26.59 -3.89
CA ILE A 555 -15.57 -25.30 -4.59
C ILE A 555 -14.88 -25.51 -5.94
N LEU A 556 -15.58 -25.14 -7.01
CA LEU A 556 -15.16 -25.38 -8.39
C LEU A 556 -14.74 -24.10 -9.12
N GLY A 557 -14.95 -22.94 -8.51
CA GLY A 557 -14.58 -21.63 -9.06
C GLY A 557 -15.69 -20.61 -8.83
N ARG A 558 -15.90 -19.74 -9.81
CA ARG A 558 -16.95 -18.72 -9.80
C ARG A 558 -17.88 -18.87 -10.99
N ILE A 559 -19.07 -18.28 -10.89
CA ILE A 559 -20.07 -18.25 -11.95
C ILE A 559 -19.53 -17.42 -13.13
N VAL A 560 -19.74 -17.89 -14.36
CA VAL A 560 -19.29 -17.22 -15.58
C VAL A 560 -20.18 -16.00 -15.85
N GLY A 561 -19.61 -14.80 -15.86
CA GLY A 561 -20.33 -13.53 -16.03
C GLY A 561 -20.24 -12.58 -14.84
N GLU A 562 -19.95 -13.08 -13.62
CA GLU A 562 -19.39 -12.29 -12.50
C GLU A 562 -17.85 -12.31 -12.59
N GLU A 563 -17.32 -12.09 -13.80
CA GLU A 563 -15.89 -12.17 -14.07
C GLU A 563 -15.15 -10.95 -13.49
N GLY A 564 -14.37 -11.18 -12.45
CA GLY A 564 -13.48 -10.17 -11.90
C GLY A 564 -12.81 -10.62 -10.62
N MET A 565 -13.46 -11.42 -9.78
CA MET A 565 -12.88 -11.73 -8.48
C MET A 565 -11.92 -12.91 -8.54
N ILE A 566 -10.68 -12.65 -8.13
CA ILE A 566 -9.59 -13.62 -8.00
C ILE A 566 -9.07 -13.64 -6.56
N LYS A 567 -8.30 -14.67 -6.22
CA LYS A 567 -7.59 -14.77 -4.94
C LYS A 567 -6.09 -14.87 -5.21
N ILE A 568 -5.32 -13.97 -4.61
CA ILE A 568 -3.85 -13.89 -4.74
C ILE A 568 -3.26 -13.77 -3.34
N ASN A 569 -2.41 -14.72 -2.95
CA ASN A 569 -1.76 -14.74 -1.64
C ASN A 569 -2.75 -14.60 -0.46
N GLY A 570 -3.97 -15.10 -0.63
CA GLY A 570 -5.07 -15.06 0.32
C GLY A 570 -5.91 -13.79 0.28
N VAL A 571 -5.52 -12.81 -0.53
CA VAL A 571 -6.25 -11.56 -0.71
C VAL A 571 -7.32 -11.77 -1.78
N ARG A 572 -8.56 -11.46 -1.41
CA ARG A 572 -9.69 -11.39 -2.35
C ARG A 572 -9.55 -10.11 -3.16
N VAL A 573 -9.33 -10.23 -4.46
CA VAL A 573 -9.08 -9.12 -5.38
C VAL A 573 -10.16 -9.09 -6.44
N GLU A 574 -10.78 -7.95 -6.67
CA GLU A 574 -11.65 -7.74 -7.83
C GLU A 574 -10.81 -7.12 -8.95
N LEU A 575 -10.67 -7.80 -10.08
CA LEU A 575 -9.98 -7.30 -11.27
C LEU A 575 -10.60 -5.98 -11.74
N GLY A 576 -11.91 -5.78 -11.56
CA GLY A 576 -12.58 -4.50 -11.80
C GLY A 576 -12.05 -3.35 -10.94
N GLU A 577 -11.58 -3.63 -9.71
CA GLU A 577 -10.91 -2.64 -8.85
C GLU A 577 -9.57 -2.20 -9.46
N ILE A 578 -8.83 -3.16 -9.98
CA ILE A 578 -7.56 -2.91 -10.68
C ILE A 578 -7.81 -2.11 -11.96
N GLU A 579 -8.79 -2.53 -12.77
CA GLU A 579 -9.18 -1.86 -14.01
C GLU A 579 -9.57 -0.41 -13.74
N SER A 580 -10.39 -0.17 -12.70
CA SER A 580 -10.82 1.18 -12.31
C SER A 580 -9.69 2.04 -11.74
N ALA A 581 -8.71 1.45 -11.05
CA ALA A 581 -7.56 2.18 -10.54
C ALA A 581 -6.65 2.69 -11.66
N VAL A 582 -6.57 1.95 -12.77
CA VAL A 582 -5.74 2.28 -13.93
C VAL A 582 -6.42 3.29 -14.86
N VAL A 583 -7.72 3.11 -15.11
CA VAL A 583 -8.53 3.96 -16.02
C VAL A 583 -8.72 5.36 -15.44
N ASP A 584 -8.77 6.37 -16.32
CA ASP A 584 -9.09 7.74 -15.92
C ASP A 584 -10.56 7.85 -15.48
N THR A 585 -10.80 8.35 -14.27
CA THR A 585 -12.12 8.39 -13.68
C THR A 585 -12.94 9.54 -14.28
N ILE A 586 -14.14 9.23 -14.80
CA ILE A 586 -15.01 10.16 -15.56
C ILE A 586 -15.45 11.40 -14.74
N GLY A 587 -15.28 11.41 -13.41
CA GLY A 587 -15.64 12.52 -12.53
C GLY A 587 -14.55 13.58 -12.32
N GLU A 588 -13.27 13.28 -12.58
CA GLU A 588 -12.13 14.19 -12.33
C GLU A 588 -11.68 14.94 -13.60
N VAL A 589 -12.19 14.54 -14.76
CA VAL A 589 -11.83 15.13 -16.05
C VAL A 589 -12.81 16.27 -16.36
N LYS A 590 -12.36 17.52 -16.22
CA LYS A 590 -12.99 18.61 -16.99
C LYS A 590 -12.96 18.18 -18.46
N LEU A 591 -14.09 18.22 -19.16
CA LEU A 591 -14.32 17.81 -20.56
C LEU A 591 -13.26 18.28 -21.59
N SER A 592 -12.32 19.15 -21.18
CA SER A 592 -11.21 19.70 -21.96
C SER A 592 -9.87 18.96 -21.81
N GLU A 593 -9.71 17.97 -20.92
CA GLU A 593 -8.42 17.34 -20.63
C GLU A 593 -8.24 15.96 -21.28
N PRO A 594 -7.03 15.63 -21.78
CA PRO A 594 -6.77 14.37 -22.49
C PRO A 594 -6.64 13.19 -21.52
N SER A 595 -7.55 12.21 -21.64
CA SER A 595 -7.40 10.91 -20.97
C SER A 595 -6.11 10.19 -21.45
N ILE A 596 -5.44 9.48 -20.55
CA ILE A 596 -4.31 8.57 -20.82
C ILE A 596 -4.81 7.16 -21.10
N VAL A 597 -5.61 6.58 -20.20
CA VAL A 597 -6.12 5.21 -20.31
C VAL A 597 -7.63 5.28 -20.52
N LEU A 598 -8.06 4.88 -21.72
CA LEU A 598 -9.45 4.87 -22.13
C LEU A 598 -10.22 3.67 -21.58
N ASP A 599 -9.56 2.51 -21.49
CA ASP A 599 -10.17 1.28 -20.98
C ASP A 599 -9.09 0.34 -20.47
N CYS A 600 -9.46 -0.56 -19.56
CA CYS A 600 -8.55 -1.56 -19.00
C CYS A 600 -9.26 -2.90 -18.80
N LEU A 601 -8.51 -3.98 -18.96
CA LEU A 601 -8.90 -5.34 -18.60
C LEU A 601 -7.76 -6.00 -17.84
N ALA A 602 -8.00 -6.37 -16.58
CA ALA A 602 -7.00 -7.04 -15.76
C ALA A 602 -7.21 -8.56 -15.77
N VAL A 603 -6.13 -9.32 -15.61
CA VAL A 603 -6.15 -10.79 -15.61
C VAL A 603 -5.09 -11.35 -14.66
N LEU A 604 -5.38 -12.52 -14.10
CA LEU A 604 -4.41 -13.32 -13.36
C LEU A 604 -3.66 -14.26 -14.30
N SER A 605 -2.35 -14.06 -14.47
CA SER A 605 -1.48 -15.01 -15.18
C SER A 605 -1.00 -16.10 -14.22
N ARG A 606 -1.01 -17.35 -14.70
CA ARG A 606 -0.56 -18.56 -13.97
C ARG A 606 0.37 -19.42 -14.84
N GLU A 607 1.25 -18.79 -15.60
CA GLU A 607 2.15 -19.50 -16.51
C GLU A 607 3.25 -20.27 -15.73
N ASN A 608 3.44 -21.55 -16.06
CA ASN A 608 4.53 -22.46 -15.64
C ASN A 608 4.70 -22.81 -14.14
N ASP A 609 3.65 -23.28 -13.44
CA ASP A 609 3.71 -23.74 -12.02
C ASP A 609 4.30 -22.71 -11.02
N CYS A 610 4.42 -21.45 -11.45
CA CYS A 610 5.00 -20.34 -10.69
C CYS A 610 3.93 -19.56 -9.92
N GLN A 611 4.39 -18.64 -9.05
CA GLN A 611 3.52 -17.73 -8.30
C GLN A 611 2.62 -16.92 -9.25
N PRO A 612 1.31 -16.81 -8.97
CA PRO A 612 0.36 -16.10 -9.82
C PRO A 612 0.68 -14.59 -9.86
N SER A 613 0.57 -13.96 -11.03
CA SER A 613 0.87 -12.53 -11.23
C SER A 613 -0.28 -11.79 -11.92
N ILE A 614 -0.47 -10.51 -11.59
CA ILE A 614 -1.55 -9.68 -12.14
C ILE A 614 -1.03 -8.88 -13.32
N LEU A 615 -1.73 -8.97 -14.46
CA LEU A 615 -1.46 -8.18 -15.64
C LEU A 615 -2.63 -7.23 -15.92
N ALA A 616 -2.32 -5.98 -16.27
CA ALA A 616 -3.32 -4.98 -16.65
C ALA A 616 -3.16 -4.60 -18.13
N TYR A 617 -4.14 -4.95 -18.95
CA TYR A 617 -4.15 -4.64 -20.37
C TYR A 617 -4.91 -3.33 -20.61
N CYS A 618 -4.26 -2.35 -21.23
CA CYS A 618 -4.71 -0.97 -21.30
C CYS A 618 -4.96 -0.53 -22.75
N ILE A 619 -6.06 0.18 -22.97
CA ILE A 619 -6.29 0.97 -24.19
C ILE A 619 -5.81 2.38 -23.91
N LEU A 620 -4.74 2.79 -24.60
CA LEU A 620 -4.19 4.14 -24.46
C LEU A 620 -4.90 5.11 -25.41
N SER A 621 -5.00 6.37 -25.03
CA SER A 621 -5.52 7.41 -25.92
C SER A 621 -4.59 7.65 -27.11
N THR A 622 -5.16 8.17 -28.20
CA THR A 622 -4.40 8.44 -29.44
C THR A 622 -3.20 9.35 -29.19
N ASN A 623 -3.33 10.37 -28.32
CA ASN A 623 -2.25 11.29 -28.00
C ASN A 623 -1.09 10.57 -27.30
N VAL A 624 -1.39 9.71 -26.32
CA VAL A 624 -0.37 8.93 -25.62
C VAL A 624 0.29 7.93 -26.56
N CYS A 625 -0.46 7.27 -27.44
CA CYS A 625 0.12 6.42 -28.48
C CYS A 625 1.09 7.20 -29.39
N GLN A 626 0.78 8.45 -29.76
CA GLN A 626 1.69 9.30 -30.53
C GLN A 626 2.96 9.66 -29.75
N GLU A 627 2.81 10.08 -28.50
CA GLU A 627 3.92 10.42 -27.59
C GLU A 627 4.86 9.22 -27.32
N LEU A 628 4.34 7.99 -27.39
CA LEU A 628 5.11 6.75 -27.25
C LEU A 628 5.61 6.18 -28.60
N GLY A 629 5.28 6.81 -29.73
CA GLY A 629 5.70 6.34 -31.06
C GLY A 629 4.96 5.09 -31.57
N LEU A 630 3.77 4.79 -31.05
CA LEU A 630 3.00 3.57 -31.33
C LEU A 630 2.00 3.69 -32.51
N VAL A 631 1.98 4.81 -33.24
CA VAL A 631 0.97 5.12 -34.28
C VAL A 631 1.42 4.70 -35.70
N ASP A 632 2.56 4.02 -35.83
CA ASP A 632 3.04 3.52 -37.12
C ASP A 632 2.11 2.41 -37.67
N PRO A 633 1.67 2.47 -38.94
CA PRO A 633 0.87 1.43 -39.59
C PRO A 633 1.44 0.01 -39.48
N ARG A 634 2.78 -0.14 -39.40
CA ARG A 634 3.50 -1.42 -39.25
C ARG A 634 3.40 -2.02 -37.85
N ILE A 635 3.08 -1.18 -36.87
CA ILE A 635 2.97 -1.46 -35.43
C ILE A 635 1.48 -1.56 -35.03
N ARG A 636 0.58 -1.23 -35.95
CA ARG A 636 -0.87 -1.25 -35.73
C ARG A 636 -1.35 -2.70 -35.58
N GLY A 637 -1.74 -3.07 -34.36
CA GLY A 637 -2.23 -4.42 -34.04
C GLY A 637 -1.35 -5.23 -33.09
N THR A 638 -0.12 -4.77 -32.80
CA THR A 638 0.76 -5.40 -31.81
C THR A 638 0.49 -4.92 -30.39
N SER A 639 0.84 -5.76 -29.42
CA SER A 639 0.67 -5.50 -27.99
C SER A 639 2.03 -5.14 -27.38
N PHE A 640 2.05 -4.11 -26.53
CA PHE A 640 3.27 -3.52 -25.99
C PHE A 640 3.31 -3.55 -24.47
N ILE A 641 4.34 -4.14 -23.88
CA ILE A 641 4.62 -4.07 -22.46
C ILE A 641 5.09 -2.65 -22.13
N ILE A 642 4.35 -1.97 -21.26
CA ILE A 642 4.69 -0.67 -20.70
C ILE A 642 5.64 -0.94 -19.54
N ASN A 643 6.94 -0.62 -19.69
CA ASN A 643 7.92 -0.76 -18.63
C ASN A 643 9.01 0.33 -18.74
N GLY A 644 9.56 0.76 -17.60
CA GLY A 644 10.75 1.62 -17.49
C GLY A 644 10.57 3.01 -18.10
N ASN A 645 9.34 3.42 -18.36
CA ASN A 645 9.00 4.72 -18.95
C ASN A 645 8.11 5.52 -17.99
N PRO A 646 7.93 6.83 -18.19
CA PRO A 646 7.15 7.68 -17.30
C PRO A 646 5.69 7.24 -17.15
N LEU A 647 5.10 6.64 -18.19
CA LEU A 647 3.76 6.07 -18.14
C LEU A 647 3.68 4.90 -17.16
N TRP A 648 4.68 4.01 -17.13
CA TRP A 648 4.73 2.92 -16.15
C TRP A 648 4.74 3.46 -14.71
N THR A 649 5.56 4.49 -14.43
CA THR A 649 5.63 5.11 -13.10
C THR A 649 4.27 5.71 -12.71
N LEU A 650 3.61 6.41 -13.64
CA LEU A 650 2.27 6.96 -13.42
C LEU A 650 1.23 5.87 -13.12
N LEU A 651 1.16 4.82 -13.94
CA LEU A 651 0.19 3.74 -13.76
C LEU A 651 0.43 2.95 -12.46
N ARG A 652 1.71 2.68 -12.13
CA ARG A 652 2.07 2.04 -10.86
C ARG A 652 1.74 2.93 -9.67
N TRP A 653 1.98 4.23 -9.76
CA TRP A 653 1.60 5.19 -8.71
C TRP A 653 0.08 5.19 -8.48
N ARG A 654 -0.74 5.23 -9.55
CA ARG A 654 -2.20 5.14 -9.43
C ARG A 654 -2.64 3.87 -8.70
N CYS A 655 -2.09 2.73 -9.10
CA CYS A 655 -2.40 1.45 -8.46
C CYS A 655 -1.97 1.41 -6.99
N THR A 656 -0.77 1.87 -6.66
CA THR A 656 -0.27 1.87 -5.27
C THR A 656 -1.04 2.81 -4.36
N ASN A 657 -1.61 3.91 -4.88
CA ASN A 657 -2.42 4.85 -4.12
C ASN A 657 -3.91 4.50 -4.00
N ARG A 658 -4.40 3.60 -4.87
CA ARG A 658 -5.80 3.18 -4.93
C ARG A 658 -6.06 1.76 -4.44
N LEU A 659 -5.10 0.86 -4.60
CA LEU A 659 -5.26 -0.58 -4.40
C LEU A 659 -4.51 -1.07 -3.17
N LYS A 660 -4.92 -2.24 -2.65
CA LYS A 660 -4.07 -2.98 -1.70
C LYS A 660 -2.74 -3.36 -2.38
N ALA A 661 -1.65 -3.44 -1.62
CA ALA A 661 -0.33 -3.76 -2.17
C ALA A 661 -0.31 -5.06 -3.00
N ALA A 662 -1.02 -6.10 -2.57
CA ALA A 662 -1.14 -7.38 -3.28
C ALA A 662 -1.97 -7.31 -4.58
N CYS A 663 -2.70 -6.21 -4.81
CA CYS A 663 -3.55 -6.00 -5.99
C CYS A 663 -2.87 -5.16 -7.08
N VAL A 664 -1.68 -4.63 -6.82
CA VAL A 664 -0.94 -3.82 -7.80
C VAL A 664 -0.46 -4.73 -8.94
N PRO A 665 -0.77 -4.42 -10.21
CA PRO A 665 -0.29 -5.18 -11.37
C PRO A 665 1.23 -5.29 -11.41
N THR A 666 1.73 -6.48 -11.74
CA THR A 666 3.18 -6.70 -11.95
C THR A 666 3.63 -6.13 -13.29
N ALA A 667 2.75 -6.10 -14.30
CA ALA A 667 3.00 -5.48 -15.58
C ALA A 667 1.75 -4.84 -16.20
N PHE A 668 1.97 -3.81 -17.01
CA PHE A 668 0.96 -3.14 -17.81
C PHE A 668 1.24 -3.41 -19.30
N VAL A 669 0.20 -3.68 -20.08
CA VAL A 669 0.32 -4.01 -21.51
C VAL A 669 -0.63 -3.12 -22.32
N ALA A 670 -0.10 -2.28 -23.20
CA ALA A 670 -0.89 -1.52 -24.16
C ALA A 670 -1.39 -2.45 -25.28
N ILE A 671 -2.69 -2.44 -25.55
CA ILE A 671 -3.32 -3.22 -26.63
C ILE A 671 -4.18 -2.33 -27.53
N PRO A 672 -4.38 -2.70 -28.81
CA PRO A 672 -5.13 -1.86 -29.75
C PRO A 672 -6.64 -1.87 -29.51
N CYS A 673 -7.18 -2.98 -29.01
CA CYS A 673 -8.59 -3.15 -28.68
C CYS A 673 -8.77 -4.26 -27.65
N LEU A 674 -9.83 -4.17 -26.84
CA LEU A 674 -10.20 -5.26 -25.95
C LEU A 674 -10.83 -6.40 -26.75
N PRO A 675 -10.41 -7.66 -26.53
CA PRO A 675 -11.07 -8.80 -27.15
C PRO A 675 -12.53 -8.90 -26.67
N LEU A 676 -13.43 -9.13 -27.62
CA LEU A 676 -14.84 -9.36 -27.35
C LEU A 676 -15.22 -10.81 -27.70
N SER A 677 -16.13 -11.37 -26.93
CA SER A 677 -16.81 -12.64 -27.21
C SER A 677 -17.83 -12.45 -28.34
N PRO A 678 -18.34 -13.54 -28.96
CA PRO A 678 -19.37 -13.46 -30.01
C PRO A 678 -20.67 -12.76 -29.56
N THR A 679 -20.92 -12.66 -28.25
CA THR A 679 -22.08 -11.97 -27.66
C THR A 679 -21.80 -10.50 -27.34
N GLY A 680 -20.61 -9.98 -27.67
CA GLY A 680 -20.21 -8.59 -27.44
C GLY A 680 -19.70 -8.28 -26.03
N LYS A 681 -19.59 -9.28 -25.13
CA LYS A 681 -18.98 -9.13 -23.81
C LYS A 681 -17.45 -9.17 -23.90
N ARG A 682 -16.73 -8.45 -23.02
CA ARG A 682 -15.26 -8.50 -22.90
C ARG A 682 -14.79 -9.94 -22.61
N ASP A 683 -13.70 -10.37 -23.24
CA ASP A 683 -13.22 -11.76 -23.20
C ASP A 683 -11.75 -11.86 -22.76
N ARG A 684 -11.53 -12.06 -21.45
CA ARG A 684 -10.18 -12.15 -20.86
C ARG A 684 -9.35 -13.32 -21.41
N SER A 685 -10.00 -14.38 -21.89
CA SER A 685 -9.30 -15.59 -22.36
C SER A 685 -8.56 -15.39 -23.68
N LYS A 686 -8.96 -14.37 -24.45
CA LYS A 686 -8.36 -14.01 -25.74
C LYS A 686 -7.34 -12.88 -25.65
N LEU A 687 -6.98 -12.45 -24.44
CA LEU A 687 -5.91 -11.48 -24.26
C LEU A 687 -4.57 -12.05 -24.75
N PRO A 688 -3.72 -11.22 -25.36
CA PRO A 688 -2.44 -11.66 -25.88
C PRO A 688 -1.52 -12.08 -24.73
N LYS A 689 -0.84 -13.23 -24.88
CA LYS A 689 0.15 -13.70 -23.90
C LYS A 689 1.35 -12.76 -23.85
N LEU A 690 1.97 -12.60 -22.67
CA LEU A 690 3.13 -11.73 -22.48
C LEU A 690 4.29 -12.06 -23.43
N GLU A 691 4.54 -13.34 -23.69
CA GLU A 691 5.59 -13.82 -24.60
C GLU A 691 5.44 -13.28 -26.04
N THR A 692 4.20 -12.97 -26.44
CA THR A 692 3.88 -12.45 -27.78
C THR A 692 3.94 -10.92 -27.84
N CYS A 693 4.08 -10.25 -26.70
CA CYS A 693 4.12 -8.81 -26.61
C CYS A 693 5.54 -8.28 -26.81
N GLN A 694 5.64 -7.10 -27.43
CA GLN A 694 6.90 -6.37 -27.57
C GLN A 694 7.07 -5.41 -26.40
N VAL A 695 8.29 -5.00 -26.05
CA VAL A 695 8.48 -3.96 -25.04
C VAL A 695 8.53 -2.60 -25.72
N ILE A 696 7.89 -1.58 -25.12
CA ILE A 696 7.98 -0.21 -25.63
C ILE A 696 9.47 0.20 -25.68
N PRO A 697 10.00 0.60 -26.84
CA PRO A 697 11.38 1.05 -26.95
C PRO A 697 11.61 2.24 -26.00
N THR A 698 12.63 2.13 -25.17
CA THR A 698 13.09 3.21 -24.28
C THR A 698 14.57 3.43 -24.52
N ASP A 699 15.04 4.67 -24.38
CA ASP A 699 16.47 5.00 -24.50
C ASP A 699 17.36 4.20 -23.51
N LEU A 700 16.76 3.62 -22.46
CA LEU A 700 17.40 2.70 -21.50
C LEU A 700 17.87 1.39 -22.14
N GLN A 701 17.31 0.97 -23.28
CA GLN A 701 17.77 -0.19 -24.06
C GLN A 701 19.14 0.02 -24.71
N MET A 702 19.72 1.23 -24.63
CA MET A 702 21.09 1.52 -25.04
C MET A 702 22.13 1.23 -23.94
N THR A 703 21.72 0.65 -22.81
CA THR A 703 22.63 0.30 -21.71
C THR A 703 23.01 -1.18 -21.74
N GLU A 704 24.22 -1.49 -21.24
CA GLU A 704 24.76 -2.85 -21.23
C GLU A 704 23.83 -3.82 -20.46
N PRO A 705 23.55 -5.02 -21.01
CA PRO A 705 22.78 -6.04 -20.31
C PRO A 705 23.44 -6.38 -18.97
N LEU A 706 22.65 -6.54 -17.91
CA LEU A 706 23.17 -6.84 -16.57
C LEU A 706 23.93 -8.17 -16.56
N LYS A 707 23.49 -9.14 -17.37
CA LYS A 707 24.18 -10.41 -17.55
C LYS A 707 25.59 -10.29 -18.13
N ALA A 708 25.86 -9.22 -18.90
CA ALA A 708 27.19 -8.93 -19.43
C ALA A 708 28.06 -8.14 -18.42
N TYR A 709 27.48 -7.67 -17.31
CA TYR A 709 28.13 -6.83 -16.32
C TYR A 709 28.92 -7.64 -15.28
N GLY A 710 29.94 -8.35 -15.75
CA GLY A 710 30.79 -9.23 -14.92
C GLY A 710 30.09 -10.50 -14.41
N SER A 711 30.81 -11.34 -13.69
CA SER A 711 30.30 -12.60 -13.14
C SER A 711 29.17 -12.38 -12.12
N SER A 712 29.29 -11.34 -11.30
CA SER A 712 28.28 -10.97 -10.32
C SER A 712 27.01 -10.47 -10.97
N GLY A 713 27.12 -9.69 -12.06
CA GLY A 713 25.97 -9.25 -12.86
C GLY A 713 25.21 -10.41 -13.49
N GLU A 714 25.90 -11.44 -13.99
CA GLU A 714 25.27 -12.68 -14.49
C GLU A 714 24.46 -13.39 -13.40
N ILE A 715 25.04 -13.60 -12.22
CA ILE A 715 24.37 -14.29 -11.11
C ILE A 715 23.15 -13.50 -10.64
N VAL A 716 23.29 -12.18 -10.47
CA VAL A 716 22.19 -11.29 -10.08
C VAL A 716 21.09 -11.29 -11.14
N SER A 717 21.44 -11.20 -12.41
CA SER A 717 20.49 -11.25 -13.52
C SER A 717 19.70 -12.57 -13.54
N ASN A 718 20.37 -13.71 -13.41
CA ASN A 718 19.72 -15.02 -13.41
C ASN A 718 18.81 -15.19 -12.18
N THR A 719 19.28 -14.75 -11.00
CA THR A 719 18.49 -14.83 -9.75
C THR A 719 17.20 -13.99 -9.83
N ILE A 720 17.30 -12.76 -10.33
CA ILE A 720 16.12 -11.89 -10.50
C ILE A 720 15.17 -12.49 -11.53
N ASN A 721 15.69 -13.02 -12.64
CA ASN A 721 14.91 -13.68 -13.67
C ASN A 721 14.10 -14.86 -13.12
N GLU A 722 14.73 -15.72 -12.31
CA GLU A 722 14.07 -16.87 -11.68
C GLU A 722 13.03 -16.45 -10.64
N VAL A 723 13.36 -15.50 -9.76
CA VAL A 723 12.45 -15.09 -8.67
C VAL A 723 11.24 -14.31 -9.21
N LEU A 724 11.44 -13.43 -10.18
CA LEU A 724 10.37 -12.64 -10.80
C LEU A 724 9.69 -13.37 -11.97
N ASN A 725 10.19 -14.54 -12.36
CA ASN A 725 9.71 -15.35 -13.48
C ASN A 725 9.55 -14.52 -14.77
N LEU A 726 10.61 -13.80 -15.16
CA LEU A 726 10.55 -12.90 -16.31
C LEU A 726 10.53 -13.70 -17.62
N GLN A 727 9.58 -13.35 -18.48
CA GLN A 727 9.47 -13.93 -19.82
C GLN A 727 10.67 -13.52 -20.69
N PRO A 728 11.00 -14.26 -21.77
CA PRO A 728 12.12 -13.93 -22.65
C PRO A 728 12.08 -12.48 -23.18
N CYS A 729 10.90 -11.95 -23.46
CA CYS A 729 10.69 -10.56 -23.88
C CYS A 729 10.95 -9.53 -22.77
N GLN A 730 10.92 -9.94 -21.49
CA GLN A 730 11.20 -9.09 -20.33
C GLN A 730 12.66 -9.17 -19.87
N GLN A 731 13.35 -10.27 -20.16
CA GLN A 731 14.77 -10.46 -19.79
C GLN A 731 15.70 -9.39 -20.38
N GLN A 732 15.36 -8.85 -21.55
CA GLN A 732 16.07 -7.71 -22.16
C GLN A 732 16.02 -6.42 -21.32
N LEU A 733 15.15 -6.35 -20.32
CA LEU A 733 15.02 -5.20 -19.42
C LEU A 733 15.95 -5.29 -18.21
N LEU A 734 16.59 -6.44 -17.97
CA LEU A 734 17.65 -6.58 -16.97
C LEU A 734 18.93 -5.94 -17.50
N THR A 735 19.02 -4.62 -17.39
CA THR A 735 20.19 -3.82 -17.78
C THR A 735 20.88 -3.24 -16.55
N LYS A 736 22.10 -2.71 -16.74
CA LYS A 736 22.83 -2.01 -15.67
C LYS A 736 22.01 -0.84 -15.07
N SER A 737 21.20 -0.17 -15.88
CA SER A 737 20.45 1.02 -15.48
C SER A 737 19.05 0.73 -14.93
N ALA A 738 18.54 -0.50 -15.08
CA ALA A 738 17.25 -0.89 -14.55
C ALA A 738 17.24 -0.87 -13.03
N SER A 739 16.10 -0.59 -12.41
CA SER A 739 15.88 -0.76 -10.96
C SER A 739 15.10 -2.04 -10.68
N PHE A 740 15.22 -2.58 -9.46
CA PHE A 740 14.50 -3.80 -9.08
C PHE A 740 12.97 -3.63 -9.16
N ALA A 741 12.46 -2.45 -8.78
CA ALA A 741 11.04 -2.12 -8.86
C ALA A 741 10.49 -2.11 -10.30
N MET A 742 11.28 -1.62 -11.28
CA MET A 742 10.90 -1.64 -12.71
C MET A 742 10.64 -3.05 -13.23
N MET A 743 11.32 -4.04 -12.67
CA MET A 743 11.13 -5.45 -13.06
C MET A 743 9.88 -6.08 -12.44
N GLY A 744 9.08 -5.32 -11.68
CA GLY A 744 7.95 -5.84 -10.93
C GLY A 744 8.34 -6.32 -9.52
N GLY A 745 9.57 -6.04 -9.09
CA GLY A 745 10.05 -6.39 -7.75
C GLY A 745 9.28 -5.69 -6.63
N ASP A 746 9.08 -6.44 -5.55
CA ASP A 746 8.48 -6.04 -4.28
C ASP A 746 9.35 -6.52 -3.10
N SER A 747 8.93 -6.26 -1.86
CA SER A 747 9.71 -6.64 -0.67
C SER A 747 9.85 -8.16 -0.50
N LEU A 748 8.85 -8.93 -0.92
CA LEU A 748 8.85 -10.38 -0.82
C LEU A 748 9.83 -11.01 -1.82
N SER A 749 9.72 -10.62 -3.09
CA SER A 749 10.66 -11.03 -4.14
C SER A 749 12.07 -10.50 -3.89
N ALA A 750 12.24 -9.28 -3.36
CA ALA A 750 13.55 -8.78 -2.94
C ALA A 750 14.18 -9.66 -1.86
N THR A 751 13.37 -10.13 -0.90
CA THR A 751 13.82 -11.07 0.14
C THR A 751 14.28 -12.39 -0.47
N LEU A 752 13.53 -12.93 -1.44
CA LEU A 752 13.90 -14.16 -2.15
C LEU A 752 15.17 -13.99 -2.96
N VAL A 753 15.32 -12.88 -3.70
CA VAL A 753 16.54 -12.57 -4.48
C VAL A 753 17.74 -12.44 -3.55
N ALA A 754 17.66 -11.61 -2.52
CA ALA A 754 18.77 -11.39 -1.59
C ALA A 754 19.23 -12.67 -0.90
N ARG A 755 18.27 -13.54 -0.52
CA ARG A 755 18.54 -14.86 0.06
C ARG A 755 19.23 -15.79 -0.94
N THR A 756 18.76 -15.84 -2.17
CA THR A 756 19.36 -16.68 -3.23
C THR A 756 20.77 -16.23 -3.58
N LEU A 757 21.02 -14.92 -3.62
CA LEU A 757 22.36 -14.37 -3.79
C LEU A 757 23.29 -14.74 -2.62
N TYR A 758 22.79 -14.66 -1.39
CA TYR A 758 23.56 -15.07 -0.23
C TYR A 758 23.87 -16.58 -0.23
N ALA A 759 22.96 -17.41 -0.73
CA ALA A 759 23.18 -18.84 -0.94
C ALA A 759 24.28 -19.13 -1.95
N HIS A 760 24.23 -18.42 -3.07
CA HIS A 760 25.25 -18.51 -4.08
C HIS A 760 26.62 -18.08 -3.53
N HIS A 761 26.66 -17.03 -2.69
CA HIS A 761 27.88 -16.59 -2.01
C HIS A 761 28.47 -17.65 -1.08
N LEU A 762 27.62 -18.35 -0.33
CA LEU A 762 28.02 -19.41 0.60
C LEU A 762 28.18 -20.79 -0.06
N GLN A 763 27.89 -20.91 -1.36
CA GLN A 763 27.90 -22.18 -2.11
C GLN A 763 26.97 -23.24 -1.51
N VAL A 764 25.78 -22.83 -1.04
CA VAL A 764 24.76 -23.74 -0.48
C VAL A 764 23.59 -23.84 -1.46
N GLU A 765 23.13 -25.06 -1.75
CA GLU A 765 22.04 -25.30 -2.72
C GLU A 765 20.68 -24.72 -2.27
N ASN A 766 20.48 -24.52 -0.96
CA ASN A 766 19.21 -24.05 -0.42
C ASN A 766 19.31 -22.63 0.13
N SER A 767 18.69 -21.68 -0.57
CA SER A 767 18.69 -20.28 -0.21
C SER A 767 17.68 -19.88 0.87
N ARG A 768 16.70 -20.74 1.16
CA ARG A 768 15.50 -20.33 1.92
C ARG A 768 15.76 -19.98 3.38
N PHE A 769 16.87 -20.43 3.97
CA PHE A 769 17.15 -20.32 5.42
C PHE A 769 18.46 -19.65 5.76
N LEU A 770 19.05 -18.91 4.82
CA LEU A 770 20.28 -18.19 5.09
C LEU A 770 19.96 -16.84 5.75
N GLY A 771 20.64 -16.53 6.86
CA GLY A 771 20.38 -15.35 7.70
C GLY A 771 20.56 -15.52 9.22
N GLY A 772 21.18 -16.61 9.68
CA GLY A 772 21.46 -16.87 11.11
C GLY A 772 20.21 -17.00 11.98
N GLU A 773 20.40 -17.04 13.31
CA GLU A 773 19.32 -17.20 14.32
C GLU A 773 18.25 -16.08 14.31
N ARG A 774 18.49 -14.98 13.58
CA ARG A 774 17.62 -13.79 13.50
C ARG A 774 16.98 -13.58 12.13
N GLY A 775 17.19 -14.49 11.16
CA GLY A 775 16.62 -14.38 9.81
C GLY A 775 16.99 -13.11 9.04
N GLN A 776 17.99 -12.34 9.52
CA GLN A 776 18.51 -11.14 8.88
C GLN A 776 19.74 -11.52 8.07
N LEU A 777 19.70 -11.21 6.78
CA LEU A 777 20.85 -11.39 5.90
C LEU A 777 21.96 -10.42 6.31
N PRO A 778 23.23 -10.87 6.38
CA PRO A 778 24.34 -9.97 6.64
C PRO A 778 24.54 -9.01 5.46
N GLU A 779 25.09 -7.83 5.73
CA GLU A 779 25.63 -6.95 4.69
C GLU A 779 26.64 -7.72 3.83
N PRO A 780 26.61 -7.64 2.49
CA PRO A 780 25.80 -6.73 1.66
C PRO A 780 24.38 -7.22 1.29
N PHE A 781 23.96 -8.42 1.70
CA PHE A 781 22.74 -9.09 1.24
C PHE A 781 21.46 -8.64 1.97
N THR A 782 21.45 -7.48 2.62
CA THR A 782 20.22 -6.99 3.24
C THR A 782 19.20 -6.63 2.15
N VAL A 783 17.92 -6.94 2.40
CA VAL A 783 16.82 -6.68 1.45
C VAL A 783 16.72 -5.19 1.09
N VAL A 784 17.03 -4.34 2.07
CA VAL A 784 17.02 -2.89 1.94
C VAL A 784 18.00 -2.41 0.87
N ASN A 785 19.17 -3.04 0.76
CA ASN A 785 20.18 -2.64 -0.24
C ASN A 785 19.68 -2.85 -1.68
N LEU A 786 18.98 -3.95 -1.96
CA LEU A 786 18.42 -4.21 -3.29
C LEU A 786 17.26 -3.25 -3.61
N ILE A 787 16.38 -2.99 -2.65
CA ILE A 787 15.22 -2.10 -2.83
C ILE A 787 15.66 -0.64 -3.01
N ASN A 788 16.65 -0.19 -2.23
CA ASN A 788 17.13 1.19 -2.26
C ASN A 788 18.20 1.43 -3.33
N ALA A 789 18.67 0.39 -4.01
CA ALA A 789 19.60 0.55 -5.11
C ALA A 789 18.94 1.35 -6.25
N ARG A 790 19.59 2.47 -6.62
CA ARG A 790 19.15 3.31 -7.75
C ARG A 790 19.13 2.53 -9.06
N SER A 791 20.10 1.65 -9.23
CA SER A 791 20.20 0.75 -10.38
C SER A 791 20.74 -0.62 -9.95
N LEU A 792 20.40 -1.65 -10.73
CA LEU A 792 20.94 -3.00 -10.55
C LEU A 792 22.47 -3.00 -10.73
N GLY A 793 23.01 -2.10 -11.56
CA GLY A 793 24.44 -1.87 -11.68
C GLY A 793 25.09 -1.39 -10.38
N ASP A 794 24.49 -0.40 -9.72
CA ASP A 794 25.00 0.09 -8.42
C ASP A 794 24.95 -1.00 -7.34
N TYR A 795 23.91 -1.84 -7.37
CA TYR A 795 23.78 -2.99 -6.48
C TYR A 795 24.89 -4.02 -6.73
N VAL A 796 25.17 -4.36 -7.99
CA VAL A 796 26.28 -5.26 -8.36
C VAL A 796 27.62 -4.67 -7.95
N ASP A 797 27.88 -3.39 -8.22
CA ASP A 797 29.10 -2.70 -7.83
C ASP A 797 29.31 -2.71 -6.30
N MET A 798 28.23 -2.61 -5.53
CA MET A 798 28.24 -2.73 -4.08
C MET A 798 28.58 -4.15 -3.63
N LEU A 799 27.95 -5.17 -4.23
CA LEU A 799 28.25 -6.58 -3.94
C LEU A 799 29.72 -6.91 -4.21
N ASP A 800 30.26 -6.46 -5.34
CA ASP A 800 31.65 -6.68 -5.74
C ASP A 800 32.63 -6.01 -4.77
N LYS A 801 32.37 -4.74 -4.40
CA LYS A 801 33.17 -4.04 -3.37
C LYS A 801 33.19 -4.75 -2.02
N LYS A 802 32.14 -5.52 -1.73
CA LYS A 802 31.97 -6.27 -0.47
C LYS A 802 32.41 -7.73 -0.59
N GLY A 803 33.04 -8.12 -1.71
CA GLY A 803 33.67 -9.43 -1.87
C GLY A 803 32.73 -10.56 -2.29
N PHE A 804 31.57 -10.25 -2.89
CA PHE A 804 30.68 -11.27 -3.45
C PHE A 804 31.44 -12.19 -4.42
N CYS A 805 31.26 -13.50 -4.26
CA CYS A 805 31.94 -14.55 -5.03
C CYS A 805 33.49 -14.49 -5.08
N THR A 806 34.15 -13.78 -4.17
CA THR A 806 35.61 -13.93 -3.98
C THR A 806 35.89 -15.25 -3.26
N THR A 807 36.83 -16.05 -3.76
CA THR A 807 37.15 -17.39 -3.27
C THR A 807 37.62 -17.36 -1.81
N VAL A 808 36.71 -17.60 -0.87
CA VAL A 808 37.08 -17.82 0.53
C VAL A 808 37.63 -19.24 0.64
N ASN A 809 38.91 -19.37 1.00
CA ASN A 809 39.55 -20.66 1.27
C ASN A 809 38.75 -21.44 2.35
N PRO A 810 38.43 -22.74 2.14
CA PRO A 810 37.62 -23.56 3.06
C PRO A 810 38.24 -23.75 4.45
N THR A 811 39.49 -23.35 4.65
CA THR A 811 40.23 -23.46 5.91
C THR A 811 39.92 -22.35 6.92
N SER A 812 39.13 -21.33 6.55
CA SER A 812 38.85 -20.17 7.40
C SER A 812 37.62 -20.33 8.31
N GLN A 813 36.71 -21.26 8.00
CA GLN A 813 35.48 -21.48 8.79
C GLN A 813 35.74 -22.09 10.18
N LYS A 814 36.85 -22.80 10.39
CA LYS A 814 37.17 -23.39 11.70
C LYS A 814 37.85 -22.44 12.70
N LYS A 815 38.18 -21.20 12.30
CA LYS A 815 38.86 -20.23 13.17
C LYS A 815 37.99 -19.09 13.69
N LEU A 816 36.78 -18.90 13.17
CA LEU A 816 35.83 -17.89 13.69
C LEU A 816 34.92 -18.40 14.82
N GLU A 817 34.88 -19.71 15.09
CA GLU A 817 34.10 -20.27 16.20
C GLU A 817 34.85 -20.34 17.53
N ASN A 818 36.15 -20.00 17.57
CA ASN A 818 36.97 -20.08 18.79
C ASN A 818 37.96 -18.92 18.92
N SER A 819 37.48 -17.75 19.35
CA SER A 819 38.34 -16.75 20.01
C SER A 819 37.51 -15.94 21.01
N PRO A 820 37.95 -15.83 22.28
CA PRO A 820 37.23 -15.09 23.30
C PRO A 820 37.37 -13.58 23.08
N GLU A 821 36.32 -12.87 23.47
CA GLU A 821 36.15 -11.43 23.46
C GLU A 821 37.40 -10.66 23.92
N SER A 822 37.83 -9.68 23.11
CA SER A 822 38.55 -8.52 23.62
C SER A 822 37.74 -7.27 23.30
N SER A 823 37.09 -6.78 24.35
CA SER A 823 36.46 -5.47 24.47
C SER A 823 37.37 -4.34 24.00
N GLN A 824 36.95 -3.65 22.93
CA GLN A 824 37.17 -2.21 22.80
C GLN A 824 36.00 -1.64 22.01
N ALA A 825 35.07 -1.04 22.75
CA ALA A 825 34.04 -0.18 22.22
C ALA A 825 34.72 1.02 21.53
N CYS A 826 34.67 1.07 20.20
CA CYS A 826 34.71 2.35 19.51
C CYS A 826 33.29 2.89 19.55
N GLU A 827 33.12 3.99 20.28
CA GLU A 827 31.92 4.82 20.27
C GLU A 827 31.53 5.15 18.82
N PRO A 828 30.24 5.05 18.44
CA PRO A 828 29.80 5.55 17.16
C PRO A 828 29.87 7.07 17.19
N GLU A 829 30.83 7.66 16.48
CA GLU A 829 30.80 9.08 16.18
C GLU A 829 29.46 9.41 15.52
N SER A 830 28.72 10.29 16.19
CA SER A 830 27.46 10.86 15.78
C SER A 830 27.60 11.59 14.44
N SER A 831 27.46 10.85 13.34
CA SER A 831 27.09 11.42 12.06
C SER A 831 25.65 11.03 11.80
N GLN A 832 24.77 12.03 11.86
CA GLN A 832 23.39 11.95 11.39
C GLN A 832 23.41 11.68 9.88
N ALA A 833 23.61 10.43 9.48
CA ALA A 833 23.27 9.98 8.14
C ALA A 833 21.76 9.74 8.14
N SER A 834 21.02 10.76 7.70
CA SER A 834 19.60 10.64 7.38
C SER A 834 19.37 9.42 6.49
N GLU A 835 18.50 8.52 6.93
CA GLU A 835 17.99 7.39 6.15
C GLU A 835 17.38 7.89 4.83
N THR A 836 18.16 7.90 3.75
CA THR A 836 17.63 8.17 2.40
C THR A 836 17.14 6.87 1.80
N THR A 837 15.92 6.47 2.16
CA THR A 837 15.05 5.72 1.24
C THR A 837 14.89 6.56 -0.03
N CYS A 838 14.92 5.95 -1.22
CA CYS A 838 14.49 6.63 -2.44
C CYS A 838 13.02 7.05 -2.22
N SER A 839 12.80 8.32 -1.89
CA SER A 839 11.47 8.81 -1.51
C SER A 839 10.55 8.74 -2.73
N GLU A 840 9.27 8.45 -2.55
CA GLU A 840 8.29 8.41 -3.66
C GLU A 840 8.32 9.70 -4.51
N GLY A 841 8.63 10.85 -3.90
CA GLY A 841 8.84 12.13 -4.59
C GLY A 841 10.03 12.15 -5.56
N GLU A 842 11.10 11.41 -5.28
CA GLU A 842 12.27 11.29 -6.17
C GLU A 842 11.89 10.53 -7.45
N ALA A 843 11.17 9.40 -7.32
CA ALA A 843 10.72 8.61 -8.45
C ALA A 843 9.74 9.36 -9.37
N LEU A 844 8.81 10.13 -8.79
CA LEU A 844 7.89 10.98 -9.54
C LEU A 844 8.62 12.12 -10.26
N TYR A 845 9.60 12.74 -9.60
CA TYR A 845 10.41 13.79 -10.22
C TYR A 845 11.25 13.27 -11.39
N GLU A 846 11.88 12.10 -11.24
CA GLU A 846 12.64 11.47 -12.33
C GLU A 846 11.74 11.12 -13.52
N ALA A 847 10.55 10.57 -13.26
CA ALA A 847 9.56 10.29 -14.32
C ALA A 847 9.11 11.58 -15.02
N LEU A 848 8.86 12.67 -14.27
CA LEU A 848 8.49 13.98 -14.82
C LEU A 848 9.60 14.55 -15.71
N LEU A 849 10.84 14.47 -15.24
CA LEU A 849 12.01 14.92 -15.99
C LEU A 849 12.19 14.11 -17.28
N GLN A 850 12.05 12.80 -17.20
CA GLN A 850 12.13 11.90 -18.35
C GLN A 850 10.99 12.17 -19.35
N ALA A 851 9.74 12.30 -18.90
CA ALA A 851 8.59 12.62 -19.75
C ALA A 851 8.80 13.94 -20.50
N THR A 852 9.27 14.96 -19.78
CA THR A 852 9.59 16.27 -20.37
C THR A 852 10.73 16.15 -21.40
N THR A 853 11.76 15.36 -21.09
CA THR A 853 12.89 15.11 -22.00
C THR A 853 12.48 14.38 -23.26
N LEU A 854 11.53 13.44 -23.17
CA LEU A 854 10.97 12.70 -24.31
C LEU A 854 9.88 13.48 -25.07
N GLY A 855 9.32 14.53 -24.47
CA GLY A 855 8.24 15.34 -25.09
C GLY A 855 6.85 14.74 -24.90
N GLN A 856 6.71 13.91 -23.88
CA GLN A 856 5.47 13.25 -23.49
C GLN A 856 4.64 14.23 -22.64
N THR A 857 4.02 15.20 -23.33
CA THR A 857 3.32 16.35 -22.71
C THR A 857 2.17 15.87 -21.83
N THR A 858 1.37 14.95 -22.35
CA THR A 858 0.18 14.41 -21.68
C THR A 858 0.58 13.66 -20.41
N ILE A 859 1.59 12.80 -20.50
CA ILE A 859 2.09 12.02 -19.35
C ILE A 859 2.70 12.96 -18.30
N ALA A 860 3.47 13.97 -18.71
CA ALA A 860 4.08 14.94 -17.79
C ALA A 860 3.05 15.78 -17.02
N ILE A 861 1.96 16.21 -17.67
CA ILE A 861 0.88 16.95 -17.01
C ILE A 861 0.18 16.07 -15.96
N GLU A 862 -0.09 14.80 -16.27
CA GLU A 862 -0.70 13.88 -15.31
C GLU A 862 0.23 13.57 -14.12
N LEU A 863 1.54 13.46 -14.35
CA LEU A 863 2.53 13.36 -13.27
C LEU A 863 2.47 14.56 -12.31
N LEU A 864 2.26 15.78 -12.83
CA LEU A 864 2.09 16.98 -11.99
C LEU A 864 0.80 16.94 -11.17
N LYS A 865 -0.31 16.48 -11.76
CA LYS A 865 -1.60 16.36 -11.07
C LYS A 865 -1.56 15.39 -9.89
N ILE A 866 -0.80 14.30 -10.01
CA ILE A 866 -0.61 13.33 -8.92
C ILE A 866 0.43 13.79 -7.88
N GLY A 867 0.96 15.02 -8.00
CA GLY A 867 1.82 15.64 -7.00
C GLY A 867 3.32 15.54 -7.25
N ALA A 868 3.79 15.29 -8.47
CA ALA A 868 5.21 15.39 -8.79
C ALA A 868 5.70 16.84 -8.58
N ASP A 869 6.59 17.07 -7.61
CA ASP A 869 7.16 18.40 -7.37
C ASP A 869 8.17 18.76 -8.48
N PRO A 870 7.90 19.78 -9.32
CA PRO A 870 8.81 20.17 -10.40
C PRO A 870 10.16 20.75 -9.90
N ASN A 871 10.30 20.97 -8.59
CA ASN A 871 11.48 21.56 -7.95
C ASN A 871 12.24 20.59 -7.01
N PHE A 872 11.84 19.32 -6.90
CA PHE A 872 12.38 18.36 -5.92
C PHE A 872 13.93 18.29 -5.92
N GLY A 873 14.56 18.31 -7.10
CA GLY A 873 16.03 18.27 -7.26
C GLY A 873 16.77 19.61 -7.03
N ALA A 874 16.10 20.67 -6.57
CA ALA A 874 16.65 22.04 -6.50
C ALA A 874 16.98 22.49 -5.06
N HIS A 875 17.77 21.71 -4.30
CA HIS A 875 18.24 22.18 -2.99
C HIS A 875 19.36 23.24 -3.11
N GLY A 876 19.11 24.44 -2.57
CA GLY A 876 20.12 25.50 -2.42
C GLY A 876 20.27 26.49 -3.58
N GLY A 877 19.28 26.60 -4.48
CA GLY A 877 19.29 27.60 -5.56
C GLY A 877 20.36 27.38 -6.66
N ARG A 878 21.07 26.24 -6.62
CA ARG A 878 21.97 25.77 -7.66
C ARG A 878 21.71 24.29 -7.93
N ILE A 879 21.44 23.95 -9.19
CA ILE A 879 21.41 22.57 -9.69
C ILE A 879 22.82 21.99 -9.46
N GLY A 880 22.91 20.91 -8.67
CA GLY A 880 24.08 20.55 -7.85
C GLY A 880 25.44 20.37 -8.55
N LYS A 881 26.51 20.63 -7.80
CA LYS A 881 27.87 20.12 -8.07
C LYS A 881 27.97 18.70 -7.49
N THR A 882 27.89 17.66 -8.31
CA THR A 882 28.18 16.26 -7.92
C THR A 882 29.56 15.84 -8.43
N SER A 883 30.28 15.00 -7.67
CA SER A 883 31.72 14.70 -7.81
C SER A 883 32.10 13.53 -8.76
N GLY A 884 31.25 13.15 -9.72
CA GLY A 884 31.48 12.02 -10.63
C GLY A 884 31.57 12.40 -12.12
N ARG A 885 32.74 12.19 -12.76
CA ARG A 885 33.10 12.74 -14.10
C ARG A 885 32.36 12.16 -15.31
N LEU A 886 31.64 11.02 -15.18
CA LEU A 886 30.98 10.33 -16.31
C LEU A 886 29.44 10.45 -16.32
N GLN A 887 28.78 10.55 -15.15
CA GLN A 887 27.33 10.84 -15.04
C GLN A 887 27.01 12.36 -15.06
N GLN A 888 28.02 13.22 -14.95
CA GLN A 888 27.93 14.68 -14.98
C GLN A 888 27.34 15.31 -16.27
N ARG A 889 26.97 14.53 -17.31
CA ARG A 889 26.66 15.10 -18.64
C ARG A 889 25.19 15.11 -19.08
N ALA A 890 24.28 14.32 -18.52
CA ALA A 890 22.93 14.19 -19.08
C ALA A 890 21.74 14.56 -18.16
N ILE A 891 21.76 14.20 -16.87
CA ILE A 891 20.50 14.16 -16.08
C ILE A 891 20.26 15.41 -15.21
N PHE A 892 21.29 16.17 -14.80
CA PHE A 892 21.12 17.31 -13.89
C PHE A 892 21.70 18.63 -14.43
N LYS A 893 21.36 19.00 -15.67
CA LYS A 893 21.71 20.32 -16.23
C LYS A 893 20.57 21.33 -16.28
N ALA A 894 19.33 20.85 -16.22
CA ALA A 894 18.10 21.62 -16.43
C ALA A 894 16.96 20.98 -15.61
N ASN A 895 16.05 21.80 -15.09
CA ASN A 895 14.79 21.31 -14.48
C ASN A 895 13.71 21.09 -15.57
N PRO A 896 12.55 20.48 -15.24
CA PRO A 896 11.47 20.27 -16.21
C PRO A 896 11.03 21.57 -16.94
N LEU A 897 10.95 22.69 -16.23
CA LEU A 897 10.55 23.99 -16.83
C LEU A 897 11.55 24.47 -17.89
N HIS A 898 12.85 24.32 -17.67
CA HIS A 898 13.86 24.66 -18.66
C HIS A 898 13.71 23.80 -19.93
N LEU A 899 13.45 22.51 -19.78
CA LEU A 899 13.29 21.58 -20.90
C LEU A 899 12.02 21.89 -21.71
N ALA A 900 10.89 22.12 -21.01
CA ALA A 900 9.63 22.50 -21.63
C ALA A 900 9.76 23.82 -22.43
N CYS A 901 10.42 24.84 -21.85
CA CYS A 901 10.70 26.10 -22.54
C CYS A 901 11.60 25.92 -23.76
N THR A 902 12.62 25.06 -23.66
CA THR A 902 13.54 24.79 -24.79
C THR A 902 12.79 24.20 -25.99
N LYS A 903 11.82 23.33 -25.73
CA LYS A 903 10.95 22.67 -26.72
C LYS A 903 9.81 23.56 -27.23
N GLY A 904 9.51 24.66 -26.56
CA GLY A 904 8.36 25.52 -26.90
C GLY A 904 7.01 24.86 -26.58
N ASP A 905 6.96 24.00 -25.55
CA ASP A 905 5.73 23.31 -25.15
C ASP A 905 4.92 24.17 -24.15
N HIS A 906 4.13 25.08 -24.69
CA HIS A 906 3.29 26.01 -23.91
C HIS A 906 2.33 25.31 -22.95
N ARG A 907 1.79 24.14 -23.30
CA ARG A 907 0.85 23.40 -22.43
C ARG A 907 1.55 22.91 -21.17
N LEU A 908 2.74 22.32 -21.34
CA LEU A 908 3.53 21.84 -20.21
C LEU A 908 4.10 23.00 -19.38
N VAL A 909 4.52 24.10 -20.01
CA VAL A 909 4.97 25.31 -19.30
C VAL A 909 3.86 25.85 -18.39
N HIS A 910 2.63 25.96 -18.90
CA HIS A 910 1.47 26.37 -18.10
C HIS A 910 1.24 25.45 -16.90
N ALA A 911 1.20 24.13 -17.11
CA ALA A 911 0.97 23.16 -16.04
C ALA A 911 2.09 23.19 -14.98
N LEU A 912 3.35 23.32 -15.40
CA LEU A 912 4.50 23.44 -14.50
C LEU A 912 4.41 24.70 -13.64
N LEU A 913 4.03 25.84 -14.22
CA LEU A 913 3.88 27.10 -13.48
C LEU A 913 2.72 27.03 -12.47
N GLN A 914 1.58 26.44 -12.85
CA GLN A 914 0.47 26.18 -11.92
C GLN A 914 0.88 25.27 -10.77
N SER A 915 1.80 24.34 -11.01
CA SER A 915 2.38 23.44 -10.00
C SER A 915 3.56 24.06 -9.24
N GLY A 916 3.81 25.37 -9.38
CA GLY A 916 4.82 26.10 -8.61
C GLY A 916 6.26 25.96 -9.11
N ALA A 917 6.49 25.60 -10.38
CA ALA A 917 7.84 25.48 -10.94
C ALA A 917 8.63 26.80 -10.84
N ASN A 918 9.88 26.71 -10.37
CA ASN A 918 10.73 27.87 -10.14
C ASN A 918 11.34 28.40 -11.46
N PHE A 919 10.83 29.54 -11.92
CA PHE A 919 11.39 30.27 -13.08
C PHE A 919 12.60 31.15 -12.75
N LYS A 920 12.92 31.35 -11.46
CA LYS A 920 14.05 32.18 -10.99
C LYS A 920 15.35 31.39 -10.80
N SER A 921 15.33 30.08 -10.97
CA SER A 921 16.54 29.27 -10.95
C SER A 921 17.12 29.15 -12.36
N PRO A 922 18.39 29.53 -12.62
CA PRO A 922 19.02 29.29 -13.90
C PRO A 922 19.47 27.83 -14.04
N ASN A 923 19.63 27.38 -15.29
CA ASN A 923 20.23 26.09 -15.60
C ASN A 923 21.76 26.09 -15.34
N THR A 924 22.47 24.98 -15.59
CA THR A 924 23.93 24.89 -15.35
C THR A 924 24.76 25.87 -16.19
N ASN A 925 24.22 26.38 -17.29
CA ASN A 925 24.87 27.39 -18.13
C ASN A 925 24.53 28.82 -17.70
N GLY A 926 23.76 28.99 -16.62
CA GLY A 926 23.33 30.29 -16.14
C GLY A 926 22.20 30.93 -16.95
N VAL A 927 21.44 30.14 -17.73
CA VAL A 927 20.34 30.60 -18.59
C VAL A 927 19.01 30.29 -17.91
N PHE A 928 18.11 31.28 -17.85
CA PHE A 928 16.79 31.14 -17.23
C PHE A 928 15.73 30.63 -18.23
N PRO A 929 14.60 30.07 -17.75
CA PRO A 929 13.54 29.54 -18.62
C PRO A 929 13.02 30.53 -19.67
N ILE A 930 12.89 31.81 -19.31
CA ILE A 930 12.44 32.88 -20.22
C ILE A 930 13.38 33.08 -21.41
N HIS A 931 14.69 32.96 -21.21
CA HIS A 931 15.67 33.03 -22.29
C HIS A 931 15.66 31.77 -23.16
N LEU A 932 15.37 30.60 -22.59
CA LEU A 932 15.26 29.35 -23.34
C LEU A 932 14.01 29.33 -24.23
N ALA A 933 12.87 29.81 -23.73
CA ALA A 933 11.65 29.95 -24.52
C ALA A 933 11.87 30.81 -25.78
N ALA A 934 12.60 31.92 -25.63
CA ALA A 934 12.93 32.85 -26.69
C ALA A 934 14.17 32.47 -27.54
N GLY A 935 15.02 31.55 -27.09
CA GLY A 935 16.40 31.43 -27.57
C GLY A 935 16.72 30.25 -28.48
N THR A 936 15.83 29.26 -28.62
CA THR A 936 16.08 28.09 -29.48
C THR A 936 15.84 28.42 -30.96
N PHE A 937 16.77 27.96 -31.82
CA PHE A 937 16.82 28.27 -33.25
C PHE A 937 15.57 27.77 -34.01
N LEU A 938 15.02 28.63 -34.87
CA LEU A 938 14.08 28.22 -35.91
C LEU A 938 14.85 27.47 -37.02
N ASN A 939 14.41 26.25 -37.32
CA ASN A 939 14.76 25.60 -38.58
C ASN A 939 13.89 26.18 -39.70
N GLU A 940 14.45 26.37 -40.90
CA GLU A 940 13.75 26.88 -42.10
C GLU A 940 12.79 25.82 -42.70
N ALA A 941 11.89 25.27 -41.88
CA ALA A 941 10.88 24.29 -42.27
C ALA A 941 9.48 24.93 -42.33
N ALA A 942 8.54 24.23 -42.96
CA ALA A 942 7.16 24.67 -43.22
C ALA A 942 6.35 25.10 -41.98
N ASP A 943 6.80 24.78 -40.76
CA ASP A 943 6.12 25.06 -39.47
C ASP A 943 6.68 26.24 -38.66
N ALA A 944 7.59 27.04 -39.21
CA ALA A 944 8.26 28.13 -38.48
C ALA A 944 7.30 29.14 -37.81
N LYS A 945 6.15 29.43 -38.44
CA LYS A 945 5.12 30.34 -37.88
C LYS A 945 4.41 29.74 -36.66
N ALA A 946 4.10 28.44 -36.70
CA ALA A 946 3.46 27.73 -35.60
C ALA A 946 4.41 27.52 -34.42
N GLU A 947 5.70 27.31 -34.67
CA GLU A 947 6.73 27.25 -33.62
C GLU A 947 6.91 28.63 -32.96
N SER A 948 7.00 29.69 -33.76
CA SER A 948 7.11 31.07 -33.25
C SER A 948 5.93 31.45 -32.34
N TRP A 949 4.70 31.08 -32.73
CA TRP A 949 3.51 31.28 -31.89
C TRP A 949 3.57 30.52 -30.56
N ARG A 950 3.89 29.21 -30.59
CA ARG A 950 4.01 28.39 -29.36
C ARG A 950 5.02 28.94 -28.37
N ARG A 951 6.15 29.46 -28.88
CA ARG A 951 7.21 30.06 -28.06
C ARG A 951 6.81 31.41 -27.49
N LEU A 952 6.12 32.24 -28.28
CA LEU A 952 5.55 33.50 -27.80
C LEU A 952 4.58 33.23 -26.64
N GLU A 953 3.77 32.18 -26.75
CA GLU A 953 2.84 31.79 -25.68
C GLU A 953 3.58 31.36 -24.40
N CYS A 954 4.68 30.60 -24.52
CA CYS A 954 5.53 30.28 -23.36
C CYS A 954 6.08 31.55 -22.67
N VAL A 955 6.52 32.54 -23.46
CA VAL A 955 7.04 33.81 -22.92
C VAL A 955 5.94 34.56 -22.18
N LYS A 956 4.73 34.67 -22.76
CA LYS A 956 3.58 35.31 -22.12
C LYS A 956 3.25 34.67 -20.77
N MET A 957 3.11 33.35 -20.76
CA MET A 957 2.82 32.59 -19.53
C MET A 957 3.87 32.79 -18.43
N LEU A 958 5.16 32.90 -18.80
CA LEU A 958 6.22 33.19 -17.83
C LEU A 958 6.12 34.61 -17.27
N LEU A 959 5.80 35.61 -18.09
CA LEU A 959 5.60 36.99 -17.63
C LEU A 959 4.37 37.10 -16.72
N ASP A 960 3.25 36.47 -17.11
CA ASP A 960 2.01 36.42 -16.32
C ASP A 960 2.23 35.75 -14.95
N ALA A 961 3.11 34.74 -14.88
CA ALA A 961 3.53 34.11 -13.63
C ALA A 961 4.49 34.98 -12.77
N GLY A 962 4.82 36.20 -13.21
CA GLY A 962 5.68 37.15 -12.51
C GLY A 962 7.17 37.01 -12.79
N CYS A 963 7.56 36.43 -13.92
CA CYS A 963 8.96 36.44 -14.37
C CYS A 963 9.37 37.86 -14.81
N PRO A 964 10.45 38.44 -14.26
CA PRO A 964 10.89 39.78 -14.65
C PRO A 964 11.34 39.83 -16.12
N LEU A 965 10.73 40.71 -16.92
CA LEU A 965 11.15 40.96 -18.31
C LEU A 965 12.62 41.43 -18.41
N LEU A 966 13.08 42.16 -17.39
CA LEU A 966 14.44 42.68 -17.27
C LEU A 966 15.48 41.64 -16.81
N MET A 967 15.09 40.37 -16.67
CA MET A 967 15.99 39.29 -16.24
C MET A 967 17.12 39.07 -17.25
N ARG A 968 18.34 38.92 -16.72
CA ARG A 968 19.58 38.72 -17.48
C ARG A 968 20.22 37.38 -17.14
N ASP A 969 20.69 36.67 -18.15
CA ASP A 969 21.42 35.41 -17.97
C ASP A 969 22.85 35.65 -17.44
N ALA A 970 23.62 34.57 -17.21
CA ALA A 970 25.01 34.66 -16.75
C ALA A 970 25.95 35.42 -17.70
N ASN A 971 25.59 35.52 -18.99
CA ASN A 971 26.32 36.31 -20.00
C ASN A 971 25.77 37.74 -20.12
N LYS A 972 24.95 38.19 -19.17
CA LYS A 972 24.25 39.49 -19.19
C LYS A 972 23.33 39.69 -20.41
N GLN A 973 22.91 38.63 -21.09
CA GLN A 973 21.97 38.68 -22.20
C GLN A 973 20.54 38.88 -21.70
N SER A 974 19.79 39.74 -22.37
CA SER A 974 18.34 39.91 -22.15
C SER A 974 17.52 38.96 -23.04
N ILE A 975 16.20 38.88 -22.82
CA ILE A 975 15.29 38.14 -23.70
C ILE A 975 15.40 38.59 -25.17
N LEU A 976 15.63 39.88 -25.43
CA LEU A 976 15.81 40.41 -26.79
C LEU A 976 17.04 39.83 -27.48
N HIS A 977 18.14 39.58 -26.75
CA HIS A 977 19.33 38.95 -27.31
C HIS A 977 19.03 37.50 -27.73
N ALA A 978 18.30 36.76 -26.88
CA ALA A 978 17.91 35.39 -27.15
C ALA A 978 16.99 35.31 -28.37
N ALA A 979 15.94 36.15 -28.41
CA ALA A 979 14.98 36.21 -29.52
C ALA A 979 15.63 36.67 -30.84
N ALA A 980 16.53 37.65 -30.79
CA ALA A 980 17.25 38.16 -31.97
C ALA A 980 18.19 37.11 -32.57
N ARG A 981 18.91 36.37 -31.73
CA ARG A 981 19.76 35.25 -32.17
C ARG A 981 18.94 34.15 -32.84
N ALA A 982 17.78 33.82 -32.27
CA ALA A 982 16.91 32.76 -32.77
C ALA A 982 16.07 33.17 -33.99
N GLY A 983 15.81 34.48 -34.17
CA GLY A 983 15.01 35.03 -35.27
C GLY A 983 13.52 35.21 -34.97
N HIS A 984 13.11 35.21 -33.70
CA HIS A 984 11.69 35.31 -33.30
C HIS A 984 11.20 36.77 -33.25
N SER A 985 10.81 37.33 -34.40
CA SER A 985 10.40 38.74 -34.50
C SER A 985 9.15 39.09 -33.66
N SER A 986 8.20 38.17 -33.55
CA SER A 986 6.98 38.34 -32.74
C SER A 986 7.27 38.45 -31.24
N ILE A 987 8.26 37.71 -30.74
CA ILE A 987 8.71 37.80 -29.34
C ILE A 987 9.39 39.14 -29.08
N ILE A 988 10.22 39.60 -30.03
CA ILE A 988 10.88 40.91 -29.93
C ILE A 988 9.84 42.02 -29.84
N GLU A 989 8.87 42.02 -30.76
CA GLU A 989 7.79 42.99 -30.81
C GLU A 989 7.00 43.03 -29.50
N PHE A 990 6.51 41.86 -29.06
CA PHE A 990 5.76 41.73 -27.81
C PHE A 990 6.56 42.20 -26.59
N CYS A 991 7.82 41.79 -26.45
CA CYS A 991 8.64 42.18 -25.29
C CYS A 991 8.88 43.71 -25.23
N ILE A 992 9.03 44.36 -26.38
CA ILE A 992 9.23 45.81 -26.42
C ILE A 992 7.93 46.52 -26.03
N GLU A 993 6.79 46.11 -26.62
CA GLU A 993 5.47 46.69 -26.30
C GLU A 993 5.10 46.52 -24.83
N GLU A 994 5.29 45.31 -24.29
CA GLU A 994 5.02 45.00 -22.90
C GLU A 994 5.88 45.86 -21.95
N TYR A 995 7.14 46.11 -22.31
CA TYR A 995 7.99 47.00 -21.52
C TYR A 995 7.51 48.45 -21.54
N TYR A 996 7.11 48.96 -22.71
CA TYR A 996 6.55 50.31 -22.81
C TYR A 996 5.27 50.44 -22.00
N ALA A 997 4.38 49.45 -22.07
CA ALA A 997 3.15 49.42 -21.28
C ALA A 997 3.43 49.43 -19.77
N GLN A 998 4.36 48.58 -19.28
CA GLN A 998 4.78 48.56 -17.86
C GLN A 998 5.42 49.88 -17.41
N PHE A 999 6.14 50.57 -18.31
CA PHE A 999 6.75 51.86 -18.04
C PHE A 999 5.71 52.99 -17.94
N GLU A 1000 4.69 52.99 -18.82
CA GLU A 1000 3.60 53.98 -18.84
C GLU A 1000 2.62 53.82 -17.67
N GLN A 1001 2.32 52.57 -17.26
CA GLN A 1001 1.38 52.27 -16.18
C GLN A 1001 1.93 52.54 -14.77
N GLY A 1002 3.21 52.92 -14.64
CA GLY A 1002 3.80 53.36 -13.38
C GLY A 1002 4.08 52.25 -12.35
N GLU A 1003 3.92 50.97 -12.70
CA GLU A 1003 4.21 49.82 -11.83
C GLU A 1003 5.70 49.74 -11.43
N SER A 1004 6.59 50.39 -12.18
CA SER A 1004 8.02 50.48 -11.87
C SER A 1004 8.38 51.47 -10.75
N ARG A 1005 7.45 52.31 -10.26
CA ARG A 1005 7.76 53.32 -9.21
C ARG A 1005 7.99 52.75 -7.80
N LYS A 1006 7.87 51.43 -7.58
CA LYS A 1006 8.14 50.79 -6.28
C LYS A 1006 9.60 50.37 -6.07
N THR A 1007 10.49 50.52 -7.06
CA THR A 1007 11.94 50.34 -6.90
C THR A 1007 12.69 51.53 -7.50
N SER A 1008 13.77 51.98 -6.85
CA SER A 1008 14.46 53.25 -7.10
C SER A 1008 15.30 53.32 -8.40
N ALA A 1009 14.96 52.53 -9.44
CA ALA A 1009 15.72 52.48 -10.70
C ALA A 1009 14.85 52.01 -11.89
N SER A 1010 13.97 52.86 -12.42
CA SER A 1010 13.28 52.59 -13.69
C SER A 1010 14.23 52.85 -14.87
N ILE A 1011 14.61 51.79 -15.60
CA ILE A 1011 15.48 51.90 -16.79
C ILE A 1011 14.66 52.50 -17.95
N PRO A 1012 15.11 53.56 -18.64
CA PRO A 1012 14.37 54.11 -19.77
C PRO A 1012 14.27 53.07 -20.91
N PRO A 1013 13.16 53.04 -21.68
CA PRO A 1013 12.99 52.11 -22.80
C PRO A 1013 14.14 52.11 -23.82
N SER A 1014 14.71 53.29 -24.10
CA SER A 1014 15.89 53.47 -24.96
C SER A 1014 17.12 52.70 -24.48
N HIS A 1015 17.24 52.43 -23.19
CA HIS A 1015 18.36 51.67 -22.60
C HIS A 1015 18.07 50.16 -22.55
N PHE A 1016 16.81 49.75 -22.40
CA PHE A 1016 16.40 48.33 -22.45
C PHE A 1016 16.61 47.74 -23.86
N ILE A 1017 16.13 48.43 -24.89
CA ILE A 1017 16.24 47.96 -26.29
C ILE A 1017 17.69 47.94 -26.81
N ASN A 1018 18.55 48.80 -26.24
CA ASN A 1018 19.97 48.92 -26.59
C ASN A 1018 20.91 48.27 -25.58
N TRP A 1019 20.42 47.32 -24.81
CA TRP A 1019 21.23 46.66 -23.79
C TRP A 1019 22.43 45.90 -24.36
N TYR A 1020 23.54 45.97 -23.63
CA TYR A 1020 24.77 45.25 -23.93
C TYR A 1020 24.88 43.96 -23.10
N ASP A 1021 25.33 42.89 -23.76
CA ASP A 1021 25.74 41.63 -23.15
C ASP A 1021 27.20 41.69 -22.61
N HIS A 1022 27.71 40.57 -22.07
CA HIS A 1022 29.09 40.48 -21.54
C HIS A 1022 30.19 40.74 -22.58
N TRP A 1023 29.87 40.65 -23.87
CA TRP A 1023 30.78 40.95 -24.98
C TRP A 1023 30.55 42.33 -25.59
N TYR A 1024 29.73 43.18 -24.98
CA TYR A 1024 29.33 44.49 -25.50
C TYR A 1024 28.61 44.41 -26.84
N ARG A 1025 27.78 43.37 -27.04
CA ARG A 1025 26.89 43.24 -28.19
C ARG A 1025 25.45 43.55 -27.78
N THR A 1026 24.72 44.19 -28.69
CA THR A 1026 23.27 44.43 -28.57
C THR A 1026 22.47 43.36 -29.31
N ALA A 1027 21.14 43.36 -29.17
CA ALA A 1027 20.26 42.47 -29.92
C ALA A 1027 20.43 42.61 -31.45
N VAL A 1028 20.67 43.84 -31.95
CA VAL A 1028 20.95 44.12 -33.36
C VAL A 1028 22.19 43.35 -33.85
N HIS A 1029 23.28 43.34 -33.07
CA HIS A 1029 24.47 42.56 -33.41
C HIS A 1029 24.17 41.06 -33.52
N TRP A 1030 23.34 40.52 -32.63
CA TRP A 1030 22.97 39.09 -32.66
C TRP A 1030 22.07 38.74 -33.84
N ALA A 1031 21.11 39.60 -34.20
CA ALA A 1031 20.28 39.41 -35.39
C ALA A 1031 21.13 39.41 -36.67
N THR A 1032 22.04 40.39 -36.81
CA THR A 1032 22.91 40.51 -37.99
C THR A 1032 23.91 39.36 -38.08
N LEU A 1033 24.57 38.99 -36.97
CA LEU A 1033 25.53 37.89 -36.95
C LEU A 1033 24.91 36.56 -37.42
N ASN A 1034 23.65 36.31 -37.07
CA ASN A 1034 22.94 35.06 -37.41
C ASN A 1034 22.09 35.18 -38.69
N GLY A 1035 22.17 36.28 -39.43
CA GLY A 1035 21.44 36.45 -40.70
C GLY A 1035 19.92 36.57 -40.54
N ARG A 1036 19.43 37.06 -39.40
CA ARG A 1036 17.98 37.10 -39.07
C ARG A 1036 17.34 38.40 -39.54
N VAL A 1037 17.06 38.50 -40.84
CA VAL A 1037 16.53 39.72 -41.51
C VAL A 1037 15.27 40.28 -40.84
N GLN A 1038 14.27 39.44 -40.58
CA GLN A 1038 12.99 39.92 -40.04
C GLN A 1038 13.11 40.38 -38.58
N ALA A 1039 13.92 39.70 -37.78
CA ALA A 1039 14.22 40.14 -36.41
C ALA A 1039 15.00 41.47 -36.41
N LEU A 1040 15.97 41.62 -37.33
CA LEU A 1040 16.71 42.86 -37.51
C LEU A 1040 15.78 44.02 -37.90
N ARG A 1041 14.88 43.82 -38.86
CA ARG A 1041 13.88 44.81 -39.28
C ARG A 1041 13.05 45.32 -38.10
N VAL A 1042 12.44 44.42 -37.34
CA VAL A 1042 11.61 44.78 -36.17
C VAL A 1042 12.41 45.51 -35.10
N LEU A 1043 13.64 45.09 -34.82
CA LEU A 1043 14.51 45.79 -33.86
C LEU A 1043 14.77 47.24 -34.27
N LEU A 1044 15.07 47.47 -35.56
CA LEU A 1044 15.34 48.80 -36.11
C LEU A 1044 14.08 49.68 -36.12
N GLU A 1045 12.94 49.15 -36.57
CA GLU A 1045 11.64 49.85 -36.56
C GLU A 1045 11.20 50.27 -35.15
N ARG A 1046 11.58 49.49 -34.12
CA ARG A 1046 11.29 49.78 -32.71
C ARG A 1046 12.35 50.64 -32.02
N GLY A 1047 13.26 51.26 -32.78
CA GLY A 1047 14.19 52.28 -32.29
C GLY A 1047 15.49 51.74 -31.68
N CYS A 1048 15.87 50.49 -31.96
CA CYS A 1048 17.22 50.01 -31.60
C CYS A 1048 18.28 50.79 -32.38
N ASN A 1049 19.41 51.08 -31.75
CA ASN A 1049 20.53 51.77 -32.37
C ASN A 1049 21.18 50.86 -33.43
N PRO A 1050 21.20 51.25 -34.73
CA PRO A 1050 21.82 50.49 -35.81
C PRO A 1050 23.36 50.57 -35.78
N SER A 1051 23.93 51.54 -35.05
CA SER A 1051 25.37 51.73 -34.88
C SER A 1051 25.76 51.94 -33.40
N PRO A 1052 25.67 50.90 -32.53
CA PRO A 1052 26.00 51.03 -31.12
C PRO A 1052 27.52 51.15 -30.93
N THR A 1053 28.05 52.36 -30.81
CA THR A 1053 29.49 52.62 -30.67
C THR A 1053 29.91 52.73 -29.21
N GLN A 1054 30.03 51.58 -28.51
CA GLN A 1054 30.78 51.51 -27.25
C GLN A 1054 31.70 50.29 -27.25
N PRO A 1055 33.02 50.46 -27.46
CA PRO A 1055 33.96 49.35 -27.44
C PRO A 1055 34.12 48.77 -26.03
N ASN A 1056 34.24 47.45 -25.92
CA ASN A 1056 34.55 46.78 -24.65
C ASN A 1056 35.96 47.20 -24.17
N PRO A 1057 36.11 47.90 -23.02
CA PRO A 1057 37.41 48.36 -22.55
C PRO A 1057 38.33 47.22 -22.08
N ASN A 1058 37.81 45.99 -21.87
CA ASN A 1058 38.51 44.90 -21.20
C ASN A 1058 38.76 43.64 -22.04
N LYS A 1059 38.44 43.60 -23.35
CA LYS A 1059 38.70 42.43 -24.23
C LYS A 1059 39.28 42.83 -25.58
N TYR A 1060 40.45 42.27 -25.91
CA TYR A 1060 41.20 42.45 -27.16
C TYR A 1060 40.85 41.39 -28.24
N THR A 1061 39.58 41.03 -28.41
CA THR A 1061 39.13 40.14 -29.51
C THR A 1061 38.42 40.94 -30.60
N SER A 1062 38.78 40.74 -31.87
CA SER A 1062 38.35 41.57 -33.03
C SER A 1062 36.84 41.75 -33.18
N MET A 1063 36.03 40.74 -32.85
CA MET A 1063 34.56 40.79 -32.99
C MET A 1063 33.83 41.73 -32.02
N ALA A 1064 34.48 42.26 -30.98
CA ALA A 1064 33.85 43.14 -29.99
C ALA A 1064 33.93 44.64 -30.37
N LYS A 1065 34.49 44.96 -31.54
CA LYS A 1065 34.64 46.32 -32.06
C LYS A 1065 33.88 46.57 -33.37
N GLU A 1066 33.30 45.53 -33.97
CA GLU A 1066 32.60 45.64 -35.24
C GLU A 1066 31.17 46.14 -35.03
N THR A 1067 30.78 47.15 -35.79
CA THR A 1067 29.39 47.58 -35.91
C THR A 1067 28.55 46.48 -36.55
N PRO A 1068 27.21 46.47 -36.37
CA PRO A 1068 26.34 45.54 -37.08
C PRO A 1068 26.55 45.55 -38.60
N LEU A 1069 26.83 46.73 -39.19
CA LEU A 1069 27.12 46.87 -40.62
C LEU A 1069 28.42 46.16 -41.03
N GLU A 1070 29.49 46.33 -40.28
CA GLU A 1070 30.77 45.63 -40.51
C GLU A 1070 30.62 44.11 -40.33
N ILE A 1071 29.84 43.66 -39.35
CA ILE A 1071 29.50 42.23 -39.17
C ILE A 1071 28.74 41.72 -40.40
N CYS A 1072 27.77 42.48 -40.91
CA CYS A 1072 26.99 42.12 -42.09
C CYS A 1072 27.89 41.94 -43.32
N GLN A 1073 28.75 42.93 -43.60
CA GLN A 1073 29.68 42.91 -44.73
C GLN A 1073 30.70 41.77 -44.62
N ARG A 1074 31.20 41.48 -43.41
CA ARG A 1074 32.18 40.41 -43.18
C ARG A 1074 31.55 39.01 -43.25
N VAL A 1075 30.39 38.80 -42.64
CA VAL A 1075 29.78 37.46 -42.47
C VAL A 1075 28.90 37.10 -43.66
N HIS A 1076 28.12 38.06 -44.16
CA HIS A 1076 27.08 37.85 -45.17
C HIS A 1076 27.34 38.62 -46.47
N GLY A 1077 28.50 39.28 -46.60
CA GLY A 1077 28.86 40.07 -47.78
C GLY A 1077 28.74 39.28 -49.07
N GLY A 1078 28.14 39.87 -50.10
CA GLY A 1078 27.93 39.24 -51.40
C GLY A 1078 26.79 38.21 -51.46
N THR A 1079 26.02 38.03 -50.38
CA THR A 1079 24.81 37.18 -50.37
C THR A 1079 23.53 38.01 -50.50
N GLY A 1080 22.44 37.42 -51.00
CA GLY A 1080 21.13 38.11 -51.10
C GLY A 1080 20.60 38.61 -49.75
N ILE A 1081 20.77 37.81 -48.69
CA ILE A 1081 20.43 38.16 -47.31
C ILE A 1081 21.31 39.29 -46.78
N GLY A 1082 22.61 39.26 -47.11
CA GLY A 1082 23.56 40.33 -46.78
C GLY A 1082 23.16 41.69 -47.37
N PHE A 1083 22.79 41.73 -48.65
CA PHE A 1083 22.32 42.97 -49.30
C PHE A 1083 21.07 43.54 -48.63
N GLU A 1084 20.12 42.69 -48.23
CA GLU A 1084 18.91 43.15 -47.55
C GLU A 1084 19.20 43.70 -46.15
N MET A 1085 20.02 43.01 -45.36
CA MET A 1085 20.43 43.49 -44.03
C MET A 1085 21.25 44.77 -44.10
N GLU A 1086 22.17 44.90 -45.05
CA GLU A 1086 22.96 46.10 -45.29
C GLU A 1086 22.06 47.29 -45.63
N ARG A 1087 21.07 47.08 -46.51
CA ARG A 1087 20.07 48.10 -46.83
C ARG A 1087 19.29 48.54 -45.58
N LEU A 1088 18.79 47.59 -44.78
CA LEU A 1088 18.02 47.89 -43.56
C LEU A 1088 18.86 48.69 -42.55
N LEU A 1089 20.13 48.31 -42.35
CA LEU A 1089 21.05 48.99 -41.45
C LEU A 1089 21.38 50.40 -41.93
N LEU A 1090 21.71 50.60 -43.20
CA LEU A 1090 22.01 51.92 -43.76
C LEU A 1090 20.79 52.85 -43.69
N GLN A 1091 19.60 52.36 -44.04
CA GLN A 1091 18.36 53.13 -43.92
C GLN A 1091 18.08 53.56 -42.47
N ALA A 1092 18.29 52.67 -41.50
CA ALA A 1092 18.11 53.00 -40.09
C ALA A 1092 19.16 53.99 -39.58
N ILE A 1093 20.41 53.90 -40.07
CA ILE A 1093 21.47 54.87 -39.74
C ILE A 1093 21.09 56.26 -40.26
N GLU A 1094 20.66 56.36 -41.51
CA GLU A 1094 20.20 57.63 -42.12
C GLU A 1094 18.98 58.23 -41.41
N GLN A 1095 18.08 57.39 -40.87
CA GLN A 1095 16.91 57.85 -40.13
C GLN A 1095 17.22 58.33 -38.71
N GLN A 1096 18.32 57.87 -38.10
CA GLN A 1096 18.75 58.27 -36.76
C GLN A 1096 19.77 59.42 -36.76
N SER A 1097 20.50 59.61 -37.87
CA SER A 1097 21.36 60.78 -38.11
C SER A 1097 20.56 62.01 -38.48
#